data_AF-M2CLS7-F1
#
_entry.id   AF-M2CLS7-F1
#
_cell.length_a   1.000
_cell.length_b   1.000
_cell.length_c   1.000
_cell.angle_alpha   90.00
_cell.angle_beta   90.00
_cell.angle_gamma   90.00
#
_symmetry.space_group_name_H-M   'P 1'
#
loop_
_entity.id
_entity.type
_entity.pdbx_description
1 polymer ?
#
loop_
_entity_poly.entity_id
_entity_poly.type
_entity_poly.pdbx_seq_one_letter_code
_entity_poly.pdbx_strand_id
1 'polypeptide(L)'
;MEEQLSNFRIKQGRSVFNAYNGINSFSFALVTGNTITLYALALKANSTVIGLLTAFMYMCYFTIPLGKLMARRFTIVKTFAYTWFLRNASLLPILFIPFFYFRGENEAAIFMLLLAVALFNFFRGAGIVANNPVISLLAPGKDRNSYIVKISLTNNTAALAAIIFLTVFLWFSPRFGIDIVSTYNITAIIGIITGFAASALLLKLPDPDFERRMEAVKEARAEGKSRKEIRKLKRGNQNLQKGSFFSASKEAFGDKNFKLYIFSFFIIQFGISLARPFIIVYGKAVYSIPDNLVIIFSLASTMGSLLVGLLMRLLIDRMGAKPMYVIFTALSAAALIPAIIAPAREIYLIAFIFLIVFSMITNMGFSAQMDASQAYFFGIVPSKSLMDLSMLNFFVMGLTGALGSILGGRILDMLQTSGFSNLSMYRIFFLCVIACILFGMIFQIRLLNLGGRLVKDALAVIFSPRDMKALNLLYKLDSSESLQTEEKILHELTATASQESADKLNQYMRSPRFSIRYSAMEALNSLEKLSAKNRETLLEELNKGEFTTAALAAKTLAHFNVHQAVEPLRKALESKDYLLSGEAMIALAHLKDEASQFKISQILSETKNPKILLSGIKAMETYRSVNSIPFIIDLLRREGLPSLVEDEAYLSLASMMKVEGGFYFAYDRFKNEARDTGSIFTDMLDEAFAKRKKSDLEFKKIILTFISEASNDTEFIKWFLDLAEKFLGVNSALLLSVIMDVDMVTNKSFRFFLCYWAVSIFMEPKLAEI
;
A
#
# COMPACT_ATOMS: atom_id res chain seq x y z
N MET A 1 -33.25 -10.79 11.30
CA MET A 1 -32.12 -11.60 10.80
C MET A 1 -32.39 -11.89 9.34
N GLU A 2 -31.62 -11.31 8.42
CA GLU A 2 -31.66 -11.71 7.01
C GLU A 2 -31.01 -13.09 6.90
N GLU A 3 -31.79 -14.07 6.48
CA GLU A 3 -31.31 -15.42 6.20
C GLU A 3 -30.30 -15.31 5.04
N GLN A 4 -29.03 -15.62 5.34
CA GLN A 4 -27.97 -15.57 4.33
C GLN A 4 -28.20 -16.68 3.30
N LEU A 5 -28.08 -16.33 2.01
CA LEU A 5 -28.10 -17.31 0.93
C LEU A 5 -27.07 -18.43 1.22
N SER A 6 -27.41 -19.67 0.88
CA SER A 6 -26.44 -20.77 0.97
C SER A 6 -25.22 -20.51 0.07
N ASN A 7 -24.05 -21.01 0.48
CA ASN A 7 -22.79 -20.84 -0.29
C ASN A 7 -22.93 -21.29 -1.76
N PHE A 8 -23.70 -22.35 -2.02
CA PHE A 8 -23.99 -22.81 -3.38
C PHE A 8 -24.77 -21.77 -4.20
N ARG A 9 -25.84 -21.21 -3.63
CA ARG A 9 -26.64 -20.16 -4.29
C ARG A 9 -25.85 -18.87 -4.50
N ILE A 10 -24.99 -18.51 -3.55
CA ILE A 10 -24.05 -17.39 -3.71
C ILE A 10 -23.13 -17.65 -4.91
N LYS A 11 -22.52 -18.83 -5.01
CA LYS A 11 -21.62 -19.18 -6.13
C LYS A 11 -22.34 -19.14 -7.48
N GLN A 12 -23.56 -19.67 -7.56
CA GLN A 12 -24.40 -19.61 -8.76
C GLN A 12 -24.77 -18.17 -9.13
N GLY A 13 -25.23 -17.38 -8.16
CA GLY A 13 -25.57 -15.96 -8.33
C GLY A 13 -24.38 -15.12 -8.78
N ARG A 14 -23.19 -15.35 -8.19
CA ARG A 14 -21.94 -14.69 -8.61
C ARG A 14 -21.58 -15.02 -10.05
N SER A 15 -21.75 -16.26 -10.50
CA SER A 15 -21.48 -16.67 -11.89
C SER A 15 -22.35 -15.89 -12.88
N VAL A 16 -23.67 -15.86 -12.64
CA VAL A 16 -24.64 -15.11 -13.45
C VAL A 16 -24.34 -13.61 -13.42
N PHE A 17 -24.06 -13.06 -12.23
CA PHE A 17 -23.80 -11.63 -12.07
C PHE A 17 -22.49 -11.20 -12.73
N ASN A 18 -21.45 -12.04 -12.72
CA ASN A 18 -20.20 -11.76 -13.42
C ASN A 18 -20.42 -11.74 -14.95
N ALA A 19 -21.17 -12.71 -15.49
CA ALA A 19 -21.52 -12.73 -16.91
C ALA A 19 -22.36 -11.51 -17.30
N TYR A 20 -23.35 -11.13 -16.46
CA TYR A 20 -24.11 -9.89 -16.63
C TYR A 20 -23.19 -8.66 -16.69
N ASN A 21 -22.27 -8.50 -15.73
CA ASN A 21 -21.38 -7.35 -15.65
C ASN A 21 -20.48 -7.24 -16.89
N GLY A 22 -19.93 -8.36 -17.36
CA GLY A 22 -19.15 -8.41 -18.60
C GLY A 22 -19.97 -7.98 -19.84
N ILE A 23 -21.11 -8.63 -20.09
CA ILE A 23 -21.93 -8.33 -21.27
C ILE A 23 -22.54 -6.92 -21.19
N ASN A 24 -23.01 -6.50 -20.02
CA ASN A 24 -23.56 -5.16 -19.82
C ASN A 24 -22.50 -4.07 -20.02
N SER A 25 -21.27 -4.27 -19.55
CA SER A 25 -20.19 -3.30 -19.73
C SER A 25 -19.72 -3.20 -21.18
N PHE A 26 -19.67 -4.33 -21.88
CA PHE A 26 -19.45 -4.35 -23.33
C PHE A 26 -20.54 -3.54 -24.07
N SER A 27 -21.81 -3.85 -23.81
CA SER A 27 -22.97 -3.13 -24.35
C SER A 27 -22.91 -1.62 -24.05
N PHE A 28 -22.68 -1.27 -22.79
CA PHE A 28 -22.66 0.11 -22.31
C PHE A 28 -21.59 0.96 -23.01
N ALA A 29 -20.39 0.41 -23.23
CA ALA A 29 -19.31 1.12 -23.93
C ALA A 29 -19.64 1.42 -25.40
N LEU A 30 -20.46 0.60 -26.05
CA LEU A 30 -20.89 0.80 -27.44
C LEU A 30 -22.03 1.80 -27.61
N VAL A 31 -22.81 2.08 -26.55
CA VAL A 31 -24.04 2.90 -26.64
C VAL A 31 -24.03 4.12 -25.73
N THR A 32 -22.90 4.45 -25.10
CA THR A 32 -22.78 5.61 -24.20
C THR A 32 -21.42 6.29 -24.30
N GLY A 33 -21.26 7.39 -23.55
CA GLY A 33 -19.98 8.10 -23.41
C GLY A 33 -19.44 8.61 -24.73
N ASN A 34 -18.15 8.35 -24.97
CA ASN A 34 -17.44 8.88 -26.13
C ASN A 34 -17.97 8.31 -27.45
N THR A 35 -18.50 7.08 -27.47
CA THR A 35 -19.10 6.49 -28.67
C THR A 35 -20.27 7.32 -29.18
N ILE A 36 -21.18 7.71 -28.27
CA ILE A 36 -22.32 8.58 -28.60
C ILE A 36 -21.88 10.00 -28.93
N THR A 37 -20.82 10.50 -28.28
CA THR A 37 -20.25 11.81 -28.59
C THR A 37 -19.70 11.85 -30.02
N LEU A 38 -18.97 10.81 -30.44
CA LEU A 38 -18.46 10.70 -31.81
C LEU A 38 -19.58 10.47 -32.82
N TYR A 39 -20.62 9.72 -32.46
CA TYR A 39 -21.80 9.58 -33.31
C TYR A 39 -22.51 10.92 -33.53
N ALA A 40 -22.66 11.73 -32.47
CA ALA A 40 -23.21 13.08 -32.58
C ALA A 40 -22.32 13.98 -33.46
N LEU A 41 -21.00 13.90 -33.32
CA LEU A 41 -20.05 14.62 -34.17
C LEU A 41 -20.14 14.21 -35.64
N ALA A 42 -20.37 12.92 -35.94
CA ALA A 42 -20.61 12.43 -37.30
C ALA A 42 -21.92 12.99 -37.89
N LEU A 43 -22.92 13.25 -37.05
CA LEU A 43 -24.17 13.94 -37.40
C LEU A 43 -24.03 15.49 -37.44
N LYS A 44 -22.82 16.03 -37.30
CA LYS A 44 -22.53 17.47 -37.26
C LYS A 44 -23.16 18.22 -36.08
N ALA A 45 -23.32 17.55 -34.94
CA ALA A 45 -23.78 18.19 -33.70
C ALA A 45 -22.79 19.27 -33.21
N ASN A 46 -23.34 20.36 -32.65
CA ASN A 46 -22.55 21.42 -32.01
C ASN A 46 -22.11 21.03 -30.59
N SER A 47 -21.33 21.90 -29.95
CA SER A 47 -20.78 21.65 -28.61
C SER A 47 -21.88 21.58 -27.55
N THR A 48 -22.96 22.36 -27.69
CA THR A 48 -24.12 22.33 -26.78
C THR A 48 -24.81 20.98 -26.79
N VAL A 49 -25.01 20.36 -27.96
CA VAL A 49 -25.60 19.02 -28.08
C VAL A 49 -24.69 17.97 -27.44
N ILE A 50 -23.36 18.06 -27.64
CA ILE A 50 -22.39 17.16 -26.98
C ILE A 50 -22.45 17.30 -25.46
N GLY A 51 -22.52 18.54 -24.97
CA GLY A 51 -22.71 18.86 -23.56
C GLY A 51 -24.01 18.28 -23.00
N LEU A 52 -25.11 18.38 -23.75
CA LEU A 52 -26.42 17.87 -23.36
C LEU A 52 -26.46 16.32 -23.29
N LEU A 53 -25.85 15.63 -24.25
CA LEU A 53 -25.72 14.16 -24.24
C LEU A 53 -25.02 13.67 -22.97
N THR A 54 -23.96 14.38 -22.57
CA THR A 54 -23.21 14.08 -21.34
C THR A 54 -24.01 14.46 -20.10
N ALA A 55 -24.76 15.56 -20.14
CA ALA A 55 -25.62 15.99 -19.05
C ALA A 55 -26.70 14.95 -18.71
N PHE A 56 -27.27 14.25 -19.70
CA PHE A 56 -28.21 13.17 -19.44
C PHE A 56 -27.61 12.05 -18.58
N MET A 57 -26.31 11.76 -18.72
CA MET A 57 -25.62 10.78 -17.86
C MET A 57 -25.62 11.20 -16.39
N TYR A 58 -25.58 12.49 -16.10
CA TYR A 58 -25.64 13.03 -14.75
C TYR A 58 -27.07 13.21 -14.25
N MET A 59 -28.01 13.59 -15.13
CA MET A 59 -29.42 13.74 -14.77
C MET A 59 -30.07 12.43 -14.28
N CYS A 60 -29.47 11.27 -14.61
CA CYS A 60 -29.94 9.98 -14.10
C CYS A 60 -30.02 9.91 -12.55
N TYR A 61 -29.17 10.65 -11.83
CA TYR A 61 -29.20 10.63 -10.37
C TYR A 61 -30.52 11.17 -9.79
N PHE A 62 -31.23 12.04 -10.52
CA PHE A 62 -32.55 12.53 -10.12
C PHE A 62 -33.66 11.48 -10.23
N THR A 63 -33.44 10.36 -10.92
CA THR A 63 -34.43 9.28 -11.08
C THR A 63 -34.27 8.15 -10.06
N ILE A 64 -33.24 8.20 -9.19
CA ILE A 64 -33.06 7.24 -8.07
C ILE A 64 -34.32 7.09 -7.19
N PRO A 65 -35.04 8.18 -6.80
CA PRO A 65 -36.27 8.06 -6.02
C PRO A 65 -37.35 7.22 -6.71
N LEU A 66 -37.47 7.29 -8.03
CA LEU A 66 -38.39 6.46 -8.81
C LEU A 66 -38.02 4.97 -8.68
N GLY A 67 -36.73 4.65 -8.71
CA GLY A 67 -36.20 3.32 -8.44
C GLY A 67 -36.62 2.75 -7.09
N LYS A 68 -36.52 3.56 -6.04
CA LYS A 68 -37.00 3.18 -4.70
C LYS A 68 -38.50 2.90 -4.68
N LEU A 69 -39.30 3.72 -5.37
CA LEU A 69 -40.75 3.51 -5.47
C LEU A 69 -41.06 2.20 -6.23
N MET A 70 -40.32 1.90 -7.28
CA MET A 70 -40.44 0.63 -8.01
C MET A 70 -40.07 -0.58 -7.13
N ALA A 71 -39.00 -0.48 -6.34
CA ALA A 71 -38.56 -1.50 -5.39
C ALA A 71 -39.49 -1.70 -4.18
N ARG A 72 -40.48 -0.81 -3.98
CA ARG A 72 -41.59 -1.06 -3.05
C ARG A 72 -42.67 -1.95 -3.67
N ARG A 73 -42.87 -1.87 -4.99
CA ARG A 73 -43.90 -2.63 -5.72
C ARG A 73 -43.37 -3.98 -6.21
N PHE A 74 -42.13 -4.00 -6.67
CA PHE A 74 -41.38 -5.19 -7.06
C PHE A 74 -40.32 -5.50 -5.99
N THR A 75 -39.57 -6.57 -6.14
CA THR A 75 -38.36 -6.81 -5.34
C THR A 75 -37.19 -6.00 -5.92
N ILE A 76 -36.09 -5.89 -5.17
CA ILE A 76 -34.90 -5.17 -5.61
C ILE A 76 -34.33 -5.78 -6.89
N VAL A 77 -34.20 -7.12 -6.95
CA VAL A 77 -33.67 -7.83 -8.13
C VAL A 77 -34.56 -7.63 -9.35
N LYS A 78 -35.89 -7.71 -9.19
CA LYS A 78 -36.83 -7.48 -10.31
C LYS A 78 -36.86 -6.03 -10.78
N THR A 79 -36.76 -5.09 -9.85
CA THR A 79 -36.64 -3.66 -10.19
C THR A 79 -35.40 -3.44 -11.04
N PHE A 80 -34.28 -4.06 -10.66
CA PHE A 80 -33.04 -4.02 -11.42
C PHE A 80 -33.25 -4.58 -12.85
N ALA A 81 -33.79 -5.79 -12.97
CA ALA A 81 -34.00 -6.42 -14.27
C ALA A 81 -34.92 -5.59 -15.18
N TYR A 82 -36.12 -5.19 -14.71
CA TYR A 82 -37.08 -4.45 -15.53
C TYR A 82 -36.59 -3.07 -15.95
N THR A 83 -35.94 -2.33 -15.06
CA THR A 83 -35.34 -1.03 -15.42
C THR A 83 -34.23 -1.19 -16.44
N TRP A 84 -33.46 -2.28 -16.40
CA TRP A 84 -32.44 -2.58 -17.42
C TRP A 84 -33.04 -2.99 -18.77
N PHE A 85 -34.18 -3.69 -18.80
CA PHE A 85 -34.93 -3.93 -20.04
C PHE A 85 -35.42 -2.61 -20.63
N LEU A 86 -36.06 -1.75 -19.82
CA LEU A 86 -36.54 -0.43 -20.25
C LEU A 86 -35.40 0.47 -20.72
N ARG A 87 -34.26 0.43 -20.02
CA ARG A 87 -33.03 1.14 -20.40
C ARG A 87 -32.60 0.78 -21.82
N ASN A 88 -32.51 -0.51 -22.16
CA ASN A 88 -32.07 -0.93 -23.49
C ASN A 88 -33.15 -0.72 -24.56
N ALA A 89 -34.43 -0.91 -24.23
CA ALA A 89 -35.54 -0.60 -25.13
C ALA A 89 -35.58 0.90 -25.50
N SER A 90 -35.13 1.76 -24.60
CA SER A 90 -35.03 3.21 -24.84
C SER A 90 -34.03 3.61 -25.92
N LEU A 91 -33.13 2.69 -26.34
CA LEU A 91 -32.18 2.94 -27.43
C LEU A 91 -32.75 2.63 -28.82
N LEU A 92 -33.92 1.99 -28.92
CA LEU A 92 -34.53 1.67 -30.21
C LEU A 92 -34.72 2.89 -31.15
N PRO A 93 -34.97 4.13 -30.67
CA PRO A 93 -35.02 5.30 -31.54
C PRO A 93 -33.72 5.56 -32.33
N ILE A 94 -32.54 5.17 -31.82
CA ILE A 94 -31.25 5.33 -32.53
C ILE A 94 -31.24 4.58 -33.86
N LEU A 95 -32.01 3.49 -33.99
CA LEU A 95 -32.05 2.68 -35.21
C LEU A 95 -32.60 3.46 -36.41
N PHE A 96 -33.36 4.53 -36.18
CA PHE A 96 -33.92 5.37 -37.22
C PHE A 96 -32.98 6.51 -37.67
N ILE A 97 -31.81 6.69 -37.03
CA ILE A 97 -30.88 7.78 -37.38
C ILE A 97 -30.41 7.73 -38.85
N PRO A 98 -29.98 6.58 -39.43
CA PRO A 98 -29.55 6.52 -40.81
C PRO A 98 -30.63 6.96 -41.79
N PHE A 99 -31.90 6.66 -41.49
CA PHE A 99 -33.04 7.04 -42.33
C PHE A 99 -33.15 8.57 -42.47
N PHE A 100 -33.02 9.31 -41.37
CA PHE A 100 -33.03 10.78 -41.39
C PHE A 100 -31.73 11.36 -41.97
N TYR A 101 -30.59 10.78 -41.63
CA TYR A 101 -29.27 11.22 -42.12
C TYR A 101 -29.16 11.15 -43.65
N PHE A 102 -29.54 10.02 -44.27
CA PHE A 102 -29.48 9.87 -45.73
C PHE A 102 -30.50 10.74 -46.48
N ARG A 103 -31.53 11.26 -45.79
CA ARG A 103 -32.45 12.28 -46.32
C ARG A 103 -31.95 13.71 -46.15
N GLY A 104 -30.80 13.92 -45.51
CA GLY A 104 -30.26 15.23 -45.18
C GLY A 104 -30.90 15.89 -43.95
N GLU A 105 -31.81 15.21 -43.24
CA GLU A 105 -32.51 15.71 -42.06
C GLU A 105 -31.67 15.53 -40.78
N ASN A 106 -30.51 16.19 -40.72
CA ASN A 106 -29.54 16.04 -39.63
C ASN A 106 -30.13 16.42 -38.25
N GLU A 107 -31.03 17.41 -38.19
CA GLU A 107 -31.68 17.81 -36.94
C GLU A 107 -32.58 16.69 -36.37
N ALA A 108 -33.33 16.01 -37.23
CA ALA A 108 -34.16 14.87 -36.84
C ALA A 108 -33.30 13.69 -36.36
N ALA A 109 -32.17 13.43 -37.03
CA ALA A 109 -31.19 12.44 -36.61
C ALA A 109 -30.61 12.75 -35.22
N ILE A 110 -30.22 14.00 -34.96
CA ILE A 110 -29.72 14.45 -33.65
C ILE A 110 -30.82 14.35 -32.59
N PHE A 111 -32.06 14.71 -32.91
CA PHE A 111 -33.19 14.59 -31.99
C PHE A 111 -33.42 13.13 -31.56
N MET A 112 -33.39 12.18 -32.50
CA MET A 112 -33.52 10.75 -32.20
C MET A 112 -32.39 10.26 -31.28
N LEU A 113 -31.16 10.74 -31.50
CA LEU A 113 -30.02 10.43 -30.63
C LEU A 113 -30.23 10.98 -29.21
N LEU A 114 -30.63 12.25 -29.08
CA LEU A 114 -30.89 12.90 -27.79
C LEU A 114 -32.03 12.20 -27.04
N LEU A 115 -33.14 11.90 -27.72
CA LEU A 115 -34.29 11.21 -27.15
C LEU A 115 -33.90 9.84 -26.58
N ALA A 116 -33.19 9.04 -27.37
CA ALA A 116 -32.74 7.72 -26.96
C ALA A 116 -31.81 7.79 -25.74
N VAL A 117 -30.83 8.70 -25.75
CA VAL A 117 -29.85 8.85 -24.67
C VAL A 117 -30.49 9.40 -23.40
N ALA A 118 -31.46 10.32 -23.52
CA ALA A 118 -32.23 10.84 -22.39
C ALA A 118 -33.03 9.73 -21.72
N LEU A 119 -33.82 8.98 -22.49
CA LEU A 119 -34.63 7.87 -21.98
C LEU A 119 -33.76 6.74 -21.40
N PHE A 120 -32.66 6.38 -22.07
CA PHE A 120 -31.70 5.41 -21.56
C PHE A 120 -31.19 5.79 -20.17
N ASN A 121 -30.76 7.04 -19.99
CA ASN A 121 -30.24 7.50 -18.70
C ASN A 121 -31.34 7.64 -17.64
N PHE A 122 -32.55 8.03 -18.03
CA PHE A 122 -33.70 8.10 -17.13
C PHE A 122 -33.97 6.74 -16.46
N PHE A 123 -34.08 5.67 -17.25
CA PHE A 123 -34.31 4.32 -16.72
C PHE A 123 -33.09 3.72 -16.02
N ARG A 124 -31.87 4.04 -16.48
CA ARG A 124 -30.63 3.65 -15.79
C ARG A 124 -30.61 4.17 -14.35
N GLY A 125 -30.95 5.44 -14.14
CA GLY A 125 -30.97 6.04 -12.81
C GLY A 125 -32.03 5.43 -11.88
N ALA A 126 -33.19 5.05 -12.43
CA ALA A 126 -34.21 4.31 -11.67
C ALA A 126 -33.71 2.91 -11.26
N GLY A 127 -32.89 2.26 -12.07
CA GLY A 127 -32.37 0.93 -11.76
C GLY A 127 -31.15 0.91 -10.83
N ILE A 128 -30.29 1.93 -10.88
CA ILE A 128 -28.95 1.89 -10.23
C ILE A 128 -29.01 1.68 -8.71
N VAL A 129 -30.13 2.05 -8.08
CA VAL A 129 -30.41 1.85 -6.65
C VAL A 129 -30.32 0.37 -6.23
N ALA A 130 -30.51 -0.57 -7.17
CA ALA A 130 -30.48 -2.01 -6.89
C ALA A 130 -29.07 -2.63 -6.92
N ASN A 131 -28.07 -1.96 -7.49
CA ASN A 131 -26.75 -2.55 -7.72
C ASN A 131 -26.03 -2.92 -6.41
N ASN A 132 -25.93 -1.96 -5.47
CA ASN A 132 -25.26 -2.19 -4.18
C ASN A 132 -25.97 -3.25 -3.32
N PRO A 133 -27.31 -3.24 -3.18
CA PRO A 133 -28.03 -4.33 -2.52
C PRO A 133 -27.77 -5.72 -3.13
N VAL A 134 -27.72 -5.84 -4.46
CA VAL A 134 -27.44 -7.14 -5.11
C VAL A 134 -26.00 -7.60 -4.84
N ILE A 135 -25.03 -6.68 -4.83
CA ILE A 135 -23.65 -7.01 -4.43
C ILE A 135 -23.62 -7.50 -2.97
N SER A 136 -24.33 -6.83 -2.06
CA SER A 136 -24.42 -7.25 -0.66
C SER A 136 -25.05 -8.63 -0.50
N LEU A 137 -26.05 -8.96 -1.34
CA LEU A 137 -26.68 -10.28 -1.38
C LEU A 137 -25.71 -11.37 -1.84
N LEU A 138 -24.84 -11.07 -2.81
CA LEU A 138 -23.91 -12.03 -3.40
C LEU A 138 -22.53 -12.09 -2.70
N ALA A 139 -22.22 -11.15 -1.82
CA ALA A 139 -20.97 -11.13 -1.07
C ALA A 139 -21.17 -10.59 0.35
N PRO A 140 -21.77 -11.39 1.25
CA PRO A 140 -21.88 -11.03 2.66
C PRO A 140 -20.52 -11.09 3.36
N GLY A 141 -20.28 -10.19 4.31
CA GLY A 141 -19.10 -10.23 5.18
C GLY A 141 -17.80 -9.70 4.55
N LYS A 142 -16.66 -10.33 4.90
CA LYS A 142 -15.29 -9.87 4.57
C LYS A 142 -14.96 -9.93 3.06
N ASP A 143 -15.64 -10.79 2.31
CA ASP A 143 -15.40 -10.98 0.87
C ASP A 143 -15.90 -9.84 -0.02
N ARG A 144 -16.71 -8.93 0.51
CA ARG A 144 -17.40 -7.89 -0.26
C ARG A 144 -16.43 -7.02 -1.07
N ASN A 145 -15.35 -6.56 -0.44
CA ASN A 145 -14.38 -5.68 -1.09
C ASN A 145 -13.62 -6.40 -2.20
N SER A 146 -13.21 -7.66 -1.97
CA SER A 146 -12.56 -8.50 -2.98
C SER A 146 -13.47 -8.75 -4.18
N TYR A 147 -14.76 -9.03 -3.93
CA TYR A 147 -15.72 -9.24 -5.01
C TYR A 147 -16.01 -7.98 -5.83
N ILE A 148 -16.10 -6.80 -5.20
CA ILE A 148 -16.23 -5.51 -5.89
C ILE A 148 -15.05 -5.26 -6.83
N VAL A 149 -13.82 -5.56 -6.39
CA VAL A 149 -12.62 -5.45 -7.24
C VAL A 149 -12.74 -6.37 -8.46
N LYS A 150 -13.18 -7.62 -8.28
CA LYS A 150 -13.39 -8.55 -9.40
C LYS A 150 -14.44 -8.04 -10.40
N ILE A 151 -15.55 -7.47 -9.91
CA ILE A 151 -16.58 -6.86 -10.77
C ILE A 151 -15.99 -5.68 -11.54
N SER A 152 -15.25 -4.79 -10.88
CA SER A 152 -14.60 -3.64 -11.50
C SER A 152 -13.63 -4.06 -12.62
N LEU A 153 -12.79 -5.06 -12.36
CA LEU A 153 -11.88 -5.62 -13.38
C LEU A 153 -12.66 -6.18 -14.57
N THR A 154 -13.72 -6.94 -14.31
CA THR A 154 -14.60 -7.49 -15.36
C THR A 154 -15.22 -6.39 -16.22
N ASN A 155 -15.73 -5.33 -15.58
CA ASN A 155 -16.35 -4.19 -16.27
C ASN A 155 -15.35 -3.43 -17.15
N ASN A 156 -14.16 -3.13 -16.61
CA ASN A 156 -13.14 -2.39 -17.34
C ASN A 156 -12.58 -3.21 -18.52
N THR A 157 -12.33 -4.51 -18.34
CA THR A 157 -11.88 -5.39 -19.43
C THR A 157 -12.92 -5.50 -20.54
N ALA A 158 -14.20 -5.66 -20.19
CA ALA A 158 -15.28 -5.72 -21.18
C ALA A 158 -15.47 -4.39 -21.92
N ALA A 159 -15.36 -3.25 -21.22
CA ALA A 159 -15.40 -1.93 -21.85
C ALA A 159 -14.19 -1.71 -22.78
N LEU A 160 -12.99 -2.15 -22.37
CA LEU A 160 -11.79 -2.10 -23.22
C LEU A 160 -11.99 -2.94 -24.49
N ALA A 161 -12.51 -4.16 -24.36
CA ALA A 161 -12.80 -5.03 -25.50
C ALA A 161 -13.83 -4.40 -26.47
N ALA A 162 -14.87 -3.75 -25.94
CA ALA A 162 -15.85 -3.03 -26.75
C ALA A 162 -15.23 -1.83 -27.50
N ILE A 163 -14.37 -1.05 -26.85
CA ILE A 163 -13.70 0.10 -27.48
C ILE A 163 -12.70 -0.38 -28.54
N ILE A 164 -11.96 -1.47 -28.29
CA ILE A 164 -11.07 -2.09 -29.29
C ILE A 164 -11.88 -2.57 -30.49
N PHE A 165 -13.00 -3.28 -30.23
CA PHE A 165 -13.91 -3.71 -31.29
C PHE A 165 -14.38 -2.54 -32.15
N LEU A 166 -14.87 -1.45 -31.52
CA LEU A 166 -15.32 -0.26 -32.24
C LEU A 166 -14.18 0.40 -33.02
N THR A 167 -12.98 0.47 -32.45
CA THR A 167 -11.79 1.05 -33.11
C THR A 167 -11.42 0.27 -34.37
N VAL A 168 -11.38 -1.06 -34.28
CA VAL A 168 -11.14 -1.93 -35.41
C VAL A 168 -12.26 -1.78 -36.44
N PHE A 169 -13.52 -1.76 -36.00
CA PHE A 169 -14.66 -1.65 -36.91
C PHE A 169 -14.66 -0.32 -37.67
N LEU A 170 -14.37 0.80 -37.02
CA LEU A 170 -14.22 2.12 -37.67
C LEU A 170 -13.06 2.17 -38.67
N TRP A 171 -12.02 1.36 -38.49
CA TRP A 171 -10.92 1.28 -39.45
C TRP A 171 -11.32 0.48 -40.70
N PHE A 172 -12.02 -0.64 -40.52
CA PHE A 172 -12.37 -1.52 -41.64
C PHE A 172 -13.65 -1.11 -42.37
N SER A 173 -14.63 -0.50 -41.69
CA SER A 173 -15.95 -0.21 -42.28
C SER A 173 -15.90 0.64 -43.57
N PRO A 174 -15.02 1.66 -43.72
CA PRO A 174 -14.95 2.41 -44.97
C PRO A 174 -14.43 1.56 -46.15
N ARG A 175 -13.61 0.53 -45.88
CA ARG A 175 -13.11 -0.40 -46.92
C ARG A 175 -14.21 -1.29 -47.50
N PHE A 176 -15.30 -1.46 -46.76
CA PHE A 176 -16.49 -2.19 -47.19
C PHE A 176 -17.60 -1.26 -47.70
N GLY A 177 -17.32 0.04 -47.90
CA GLY A 177 -18.30 1.02 -48.37
C GLY A 177 -19.36 1.40 -47.33
N ILE A 178 -19.13 1.14 -46.04
CA ILE A 178 -20.05 1.48 -44.97
C ILE A 178 -19.74 2.89 -44.47
N ASP A 179 -20.73 3.78 -44.51
CA ASP A 179 -20.62 5.15 -44.00
C ASP A 179 -20.37 5.18 -42.47
N ILE A 180 -19.75 6.26 -41.99
CA ILE A 180 -19.42 6.41 -40.57
C ILE A 180 -20.66 6.44 -39.66
N VAL A 181 -21.75 7.08 -40.10
CA VAL A 181 -23.03 7.10 -39.37
C VAL A 181 -23.61 5.69 -39.29
N SER A 182 -23.56 4.94 -40.39
CA SER A 182 -23.97 3.53 -40.43
C SER A 182 -23.09 2.66 -39.54
N THR A 183 -21.80 2.93 -39.44
CA THR A 183 -20.87 2.21 -38.57
C THR A 183 -21.25 2.38 -37.09
N TYR A 184 -21.54 3.60 -36.65
CA TYR A 184 -22.05 3.85 -35.30
C TYR A 184 -23.45 3.26 -35.07
N ASN A 185 -24.31 3.26 -36.09
CA ASN A 185 -25.62 2.63 -36.00
C ASN A 185 -25.54 1.11 -35.79
N ILE A 186 -24.71 0.42 -36.60
CA ILE A 186 -24.46 -1.02 -36.46
C ILE A 186 -23.86 -1.33 -35.09
N THR A 187 -22.93 -0.50 -34.63
CA THR A 187 -22.36 -0.59 -33.28
C THR A 187 -23.45 -0.49 -32.21
N ALA A 188 -24.39 0.46 -32.37
CA ALA A 188 -25.52 0.60 -31.46
C ALA A 188 -26.44 -0.62 -31.49
N ILE A 189 -26.71 -1.22 -32.66
CA ILE A 189 -27.48 -2.48 -32.77
C ILE A 189 -26.84 -3.59 -31.94
N ILE A 190 -25.53 -3.80 -32.11
CA ILE A 190 -24.77 -4.80 -31.33
C ILE A 190 -24.87 -4.51 -29.83
N GLY A 191 -24.71 -3.23 -29.46
CA GLY A 191 -24.86 -2.76 -28.09
C GLY A 191 -26.26 -3.00 -27.51
N ILE A 192 -27.33 -2.80 -28.29
CA ILE A 192 -28.71 -3.04 -27.88
C ILE A 192 -28.98 -4.53 -27.67
N ILE A 193 -28.57 -5.38 -28.62
CA ILE A 193 -28.75 -6.85 -28.55
C ILE A 193 -28.03 -7.41 -27.33
N THR A 194 -26.75 -7.07 -27.16
CA THR A 194 -25.96 -7.49 -25.99
C THR A 194 -26.53 -6.92 -24.69
N GLY A 195 -27.07 -5.71 -24.72
CA GLY A 195 -27.78 -5.09 -23.61
C GLY A 195 -28.99 -5.93 -23.16
N PHE A 196 -29.86 -6.32 -24.09
CA PHE A 196 -31.01 -7.19 -23.79
C PHE A 196 -30.59 -8.56 -23.26
N ALA A 197 -29.53 -9.16 -23.84
CA ALA A 197 -28.96 -10.41 -23.34
C ALA A 197 -28.49 -10.27 -21.88
N ALA A 198 -27.80 -9.17 -21.54
CA ALA A 198 -27.40 -8.88 -20.17
C ALA A 198 -28.62 -8.70 -19.24
N SER A 199 -29.65 -7.95 -19.66
CA SER A 199 -30.88 -7.77 -18.88
C SER A 199 -31.60 -9.10 -18.59
N ALA A 200 -31.57 -10.05 -19.52
CA ALA A 200 -32.14 -11.38 -19.32
C ALA A 200 -31.38 -12.19 -18.26
N LEU A 201 -30.07 -11.99 -18.09
CA LEU A 201 -29.29 -12.62 -17.02
C LEU A 201 -29.69 -12.13 -15.63
N LEU A 202 -30.09 -10.86 -15.49
CA LEU A 202 -30.57 -10.32 -14.20
C LEU A 202 -31.83 -11.04 -13.68
N LEU A 203 -32.67 -11.56 -14.58
CA LEU A 203 -33.85 -12.35 -14.20
C LEU A 203 -33.49 -13.71 -13.58
N LYS A 204 -32.26 -14.19 -13.79
CA LYS A 204 -31.75 -15.46 -13.24
C LYS A 204 -31.05 -15.29 -11.88
N LEU A 205 -30.95 -14.07 -11.37
CA LEU A 205 -30.33 -13.83 -10.05
C LEU A 205 -31.23 -14.37 -8.92
N PRO A 206 -30.63 -14.89 -7.83
CA PRO A 206 -31.38 -15.32 -6.66
C PRO A 206 -32.09 -14.11 -6.02
N ASP A 207 -33.35 -14.28 -5.64
CA ASP A 207 -34.18 -13.21 -5.05
C ASP A 207 -34.95 -13.77 -3.84
N PRO A 208 -34.33 -13.77 -2.63
CA PRO A 208 -34.94 -14.36 -1.42
C PRO A 208 -36.28 -13.73 -1.06
N ASP A 209 -36.42 -12.41 -1.27
CA ASP A 209 -37.66 -11.69 -1.01
C ASP A 209 -38.77 -12.14 -1.95
N PHE A 210 -38.45 -12.40 -3.22
CA PHE A 210 -39.43 -12.89 -4.17
C PHE A 210 -39.84 -14.33 -3.86
N GLU A 211 -38.88 -15.20 -3.54
CA GLU A 211 -39.13 -16.60 -3.17
C GLU A 211 -40.03 -16.69 -1.94
N ARG A 212 -39.71 -15.95 -0.87
CA ARG A 212 -40.54 -15.86 0.34
C ARG A 212 -41.95 -15.37 0.05
N ARG A 213 -42.10 -14.32 -0.78
CA ARG A 213 -43.43 -13.82 -1.18
C ARG A 213 -44.22 -14.87 -1.95
N MET A 214 -43.56 -15.68 -2.77
CA MET A 214 -44.21 -16.72 -3.56
C MET A 214 -44.62 -17.91 -2.72
N GLU A 215 -43.82 -18.31 -1.73
CA GLU A 215 -44.18 -19.33 -0.74
C GLU A 215 -45.38 -18.88 0.10
N ALA A 216 -45.35 -17.67 0.67
CA ALA A 216 -46.47 -17.11 1.43
C ALA A 216 -47.75 -16.98 0.58
N VAL A 217 -47.62 -16.74 -0.73
CA VAL A 217 -48.76 -16.72 -1.66
C VAL A 217 -49.28 -18.13 -1.96
N LYS A 218 -48.42 -19.15 -2.03
CA LYS A 218 -48.85 -20.55 -2.19
C LYS A 218 -49.61 -21.02 -0.95
N GLU A 219 -49.07 -20.75 0.24
CA GLU A 219 -49.73 -21.04 1.52
C GLU A 219 -51.07 -20.32 1.63
N ALA A 220 -51.11 -19.01 1.39
CA ALA A 220 -52.36 -18.24 1.42
C ALA A 220 -53.41 -18.73 0.40
N ARG A 221 -52.98 -19.28 -0.75
CA ARG A 221 -53.88 -19.91 -1.72
C ARG A 221 -54.41 -21.25 -1.22
N ALA A 222 -53.57 -22.06 -0.59
CA ALA A 222 -53.97 -23.32 0.02
C ALA A 222 -54.96 -23.10 1.18
N GLU A 223 -54.80 -22.01 1.93
CA GLU A 223 -55.70 -21.57 3.01
C GLU A 223 -57.00 -20.87 2.54
N GLY A 224 -57.21 -20.73 1.22
CA GLY A 224 -58.43 -20.11 0.68
C GLY A 224 -58.55 -18.59 0.91
N LYS A 225 -57.45 -17.88 1.21
CA LYS A 225 -57.47 -16.43 1.49
C LYS A 225 -57.97 -15.61 0.30
N SER A 226 -58.55 -14.44 0.60
CA SER A 226 -59.18 -13.58 -0.40
C SER A 226 -58.17 -13.02 -1.42
N ARG A 227 -58.67 -12.66 -2.62
CA ARG A 227 -57.84 -12.02 -3.67
C ARG A 227 -57.15 -10.72 -3.18
N LYS A 228 -57.76 -10.00 -2.23
CA LYS A 228 -57.17 -8.78 -1.64
C LYS A 228 -55.96 -9.10 -0.75
N GLU A 229 -56.04 -10.16 0.06
CA GLU A 229 -54.94 -10.60 0.93
C GLU A 229 -53.77 -11.15 0.12
N ILE A 230 -54.04 -11.98 -0.89
CA ILE A 230 -53.02 -12.48 -1.81
C ILE A 230 -52.32 -11.32 -2.55
N ARG A 231 -53.05 -10.27 -2.94
CA ARG A 231 -52.45 -9.06 -3.54
C ARG A 231 -51.59 -8.28 -2.54
N LYS A 232 -51.96 -8.25 -1.26
CA LYS A 232 -51.18 -7.60 -0.19
C LYS A 232 -49.87 -8.34 0.05
N LEU A 233 -49.90 -9.68 0.09
CA LEU A 233 -48.71 -10.54 0.24
C LEU A 233 -47.72 -10.36 -0.93
N LYS A 234 -48.22 -10.27 -2.18
CA LYS A 234 -47.36 -9.98 -3.35
C LYS A 234 -46.67 -8.62 -3.29
N ARG A 235 -47.32 -7.62 -2.69
CA ARG A 235 -46.80 -6.24 -2.59
C ARG A 235 -45.73 -6.06 -1.51
N GLY A 236 -45.66 -6.95 -0.50
CA GLY A 236 -44.66 -6.89 0.56
C GLY A 236 -44.87 -5.75 1.56
N ASN A 237 -44.13 -5.79 2.68
CA ASN A 237 -44.24 -4.81 3.77
C ASN A 237 -43.56 -3.47 3.40
N GLN A 238 -44.33 -2.38 3.43
CA GLN A 238 -43.90 -1.03 2.99
C GLN A 238 -43.04 -0.26 4.03
N ASN A 239 -42.74 -0.86 5.19
CA ASN A 239 -42.17 -0.17 6.35
C ASN A 239 -40.64 -0.10 6.40
N LEU A 240 -39.91 -0.62 5.41
CA LEU A 240 -38.46 -0.85 5.50
C LEU A 240 -37.53 0.38 5.29
N GLN A 241 -38.05 1.58 5.02
CA GLN A 241 -37.20 2.79 4.84
C GLN A 241 -37.85 4.05 5.41
N LYS A 242 -38.10 4.11 6.73
CA LYS A 242 -38.43 5.35 7.43
C LYS A 242 -37.15 6.05 7.94
N GLY A 243 -36.24 6.40 7.03
CA GLY A 243 -35.24 7.45 7.27
C GLY A 243 -35.77 8.73 6.62
N SER A 244 -35.86 9.84 7.37
CA SER A 244 -36.25 11.12 6.77
C SER A 244 -35.01 11.77 6.18
N PHE A 245 -34.82 11.61 4.86
CA PHE A 245 -33.74 12.25 4.08
C PHE A 245 -33.54 13.73 4.44
N PHE A 246 -34.65 14.45 4.67
CA PHE A 246 -34.65 15.85 5.04
C PHE A 246 -34.05 16.11 6.41
N SER A 247 -34.33 15.28 7.42
CA SER A 247 -33.74 15.46 8.75
C SER A 247 -32.25 15.16 8.74
N ALA A 248 -31.83 14.08 8.08
CA ALA A 248 -30.43 13.71 7.95
C ALA A 248 -29.62 14.79 7.20
N SER A 249 -30.20 15.34 6.12
CA SER A 249 -29.58 16.45 5.37
C SER A 249 -29.46 17.70 6.24
N LYS A 250 -30.54 18.11 6.94
CA LYS A 250 -30.55 19.28 7.83
C LYS A 250 -29.49 19.18 8.92
N GLU A 251 -29.37 18.00 9.55
CA GLU A 251 -28.36 17.72 10.57
C GLU A 251 -26.94 17.82 10.00
N ALA A 252 -26.69 17.23 8.83
CA ALA A 252 -25.38 17.28 8.18
C ALA A 252 -24.94 18.70 7.80
N PHE A 253 -25.86 19.57 7.37
CA PHE A 253 -25.56 20.99 7.14
C PHE A 253 -25.28 21.79 8.43
N GLY A 254 -25.50 21.20 9.60
CA GLY A 254 -25.02 21.73 10.88
C GLY A 254 -23.50 21.65 11.01
N ASP A 255 -22.87 20.59 10.48
CA ASP A 255 -21.42 20.37 10.54
C ASP A 255 -20.67 21.31 9.57
N LYS A 256 -19.72 22.07 10.12
CA LYS A 256 -18.85 22.98 9.36
C LYS A 256 -18.01 22.24 8.32
N ASN A 257 -17.48 21.07 8.66
CA ASN A 257 -16.65 20.28 7.75
C ASN A 257 -17.48 19.69 6.61
N PHE A 258 -18.69 19.19 6.90
CA PHE A 258 -19.59 18.68 5.87
C PHE A 258 -20.02 19.78 4.88
N LYS A 259 -20.35 20.98 5.38
CA LYS A 259 -20.62 22.16 4.52
C LYS A 259 -19.46 22.49 3.59
N LEU A 260 -18.25 22.51 4.14
CA LEU A 260 -17.04 22.78 3.39
C LEU A 260 -16.76 21.69 2.34
N TYR A 261 -17.00 20.42 2.69
CA TYR A 261 -16.91 19.30 1.76
C TYR A 261 -17.89 19.45 0.61
N ILE A 262 -19.19 19.62 0.87
CA ILE A 262 -20.20 19.74 -0.19
C ILE A 262 -19.93 20.97 -1.07
N PHE A 263 -19.53 22.10 -0.49
CA PHE A 263 -19.21 23.30 -1.26
C PHE A 263 -17.99 23.13 -2.17
N SER A 264 -16.88 22.60 -1.62
CA SER A 264 -15.68 22.32 -2.43
C SER A 264 -15.94 21.24 -3.48
N PHE A 265 -16.65 20.17 -3.13
CA PHE A 265 -17.06 19.13 -4.05
C PHE A 265 -17.93 19.68 -5.18
N PHE A 266 -18.88 20.57 -4.88
CA PHE A 266 -19.73 21.20 -5.88
C PHE A 266 -18.91 21.95 -6.93
N ILE A 267 -18.00 22.83 -6.50
CA ILE A 267 -17.19 23.66 -7.42
C ILE A 267 -16.24 22.80 -8.25
N ILE A 268 -15.51 21.88 -7.60
CA ILE A 268 -14.53 21.04 -8.29
C ILE A 268 -15.24 20.12 -9.28
N GLN A 269 -16.34 19.49 -8.87
CA GLN A 269 -17.11 18.61 -9.75
C GLN A 269 -17.70 19.37 -10.94
N PHE A 270 -18.18 20.60 -10.71
CA PHE A 270 -18.65 21.47 -11.78
C PHE A 270 -17.53 21.79 -12.78
N GLY A 271 -16.33 22.15 -12.32
CA GLY A 271 -15.15 22.37 -13.15
C GLY A 271 -14.74 21.14 -13.97
N ILE A 272 -14.68 19.97 -13.35
CA ILE A 272 -14.37 18.70 -14.04
C ILE A 272 -15.43 18.38 -15.09
N SER A 273 -16.71 18.55 -14.76
CA SER A 273 -17.82 18.27 -15.65
C SER A 273 -17.95 19.26 -16.82
N LEU A 274 -17.45 20.49 -16.69
CA LEU A 274 -17.26 21.39 -17.83
C LEU A 274 -16.32 20.75 -18.86
N ALA A 275 -15.13 20.31 -18.46
CA ALA A 275 -14.12 19.83 -19.40
C ALA A 275 -14.33 18.40 -19.93
N ARG A 276 -14.84 17.49 -19.10
CA ARG A 276 -14.93 16.04 -19.41
C ARG A 276 -15.47 15.70 -20.81
N PRO A 277 -16.62 16.24 -21.28
CA PRO A 277 -17.14 15.90 -22.60
C PRO A 277 -16.27 16.40 -23.76
N PHE A 278 -15.44 17.42 -23.54
CA PHE A 278 -14.70 18.10 -24.61
C PHE A 278 -13.23 17.69 -24.71
N ILE A 279 -12.74 16.79 -23.84
CA ILE A 279 -11.37 16.27 -23.91
C ILE A 279 -11.08 15.60 -25.26
N ILE A 280 -12.02 14.78 -25.75
CA ILE A 280 -11.86 14.09 -27.03
C ILE A 280 -12.22 15.01 -28.21
N VAL A 281 -13.22 15.87 -28.03
CA VAL A 281 -13.63 16.85 -29.05
C VAL A 281 -12.48 17.82 -29.36
N TYR A 282 -11.68 18.17 -28.36
CA TYR A 282 -10.48 19.00 -28.52
C TYR A 282 -9.48 18.44 -29.54
N GLY A 283 -9.23 17.13 -29.53
CA GLY A 283 -8.35 16.48 -30.51
C GLY A 283 -8.86 16.65 -31.94
N LYS A 284 -10.17 16.54 -32.15
CA LYS A 284 -10.80 16.75 -33.47
C LYS A 284 -10.78 18.24 -33.87
N ALA A 285 -11.16 19.12 -32.96
CA ALA A 285 -11.35 20.54 -33.25
C ALA A 285 -10.04 21.33 -33.42
N VAL A 286 -8.98 20.97 -32.67
CA VAL A 286 -7.72 21.74 -32.63
C VAL A 286 -6.60 21.08 -33.44
N TYR A 287 -6.59 19.75 -33.53
CA TYR A 287 -5.55 18.99 -34.24
C TYR A 287 -6.05 18.29 -35.51
N SER A 288 -7.34 18.44 -35.85
CA SER A 288 -7.92 17.85 -37.06
C SER A 288 -7.73 16.33 -37.15
N ILE A 289 -7.72 15.64 -35.99
CA ILE A 289 -7.57 14.18 -35.97
C ILE A 289 -8.77 13.52 -36.66
N PRO A 290 -8.54 12.57 -37.59
CA PRO A 290 -9.60 11.86 -38.30
C PRO A 290 -10.51 11.04 -37.38
N ASP A 291 -11.80 10.93 -37.75
CA ASP A 291 -12.84 10.31 -36.92
C ASP A 291 -12.55 8.85 -36.54
N ASN A 292 -11.89 8.09 -37.41
CA ASN A 292 -11.51 6.70 -37.15
C ASN A 292 -10.38 6.55 -36.11
N LEU A 293 -9.63 7.61 -35.83
CA LEU A 293 -8.51 7.59 -34.87
C LEU A 293 -8.84 8.26 -33.54
N VAL A 294 -9.80 9.19 -33.52
CA VAL A 294 -10.22 9.89 -32.28
C VAL A 294 -10.70 8.90 -31.19
N ILE A 295 -11.28 7.77 -31.57
CA ILE A 295 -11.72 6.72 -30.63
C ILE A 295 -10.56 6.12 -29.82
N ILE A 296 -9.32 6.15 -30.32
CA ILE A 296 -8.12 5.66 -29.61
C ILE A 296 -7.90 6.47 -28.33
N PHE A 297 -8.28 7.75 -28.30
CA PHE A 297 -8.22 8.58 -27.10
C PHE A 297 -9.18 8.11 -26.00
N SER A 298 -10.29 7.46 -26.37
CA SER A 298 -11.18 6.79 -25.41
C SER A 298 -10.50 5.57 -24.80
N LEU A 299 -9.78 4.78 -25.60
CA LEU A 299 -8.99 3.65 -25.10
C LEU A 299 -7.95 4.12 -24.08
N ALA A 300 -7.20 5.18 -24.41
CA ALA A 300 -6.22 5.79 -23.53
C ALA A 300 -6.86 6.33 -22.24
N SER A 301 -8.02 6.98 -22.34
CA SER A 301 -8.80 7.45 -21.18
C SER A 301 -9.21 6.30 -20.25
N THR A 302 -9.72 5.19 -20.80
CA THR A 302 -10.11 4.01 -20.02
C THR A 302 -8.91 3.36 -19.33
N MET A 303 -7.76 3.27 -20.02
CA MET A 303 -6.52 2.81 -19.41
C MET A 303 -6.09 3.70 -18.22
N GLY A 304 -6.19 5.02 -18.38
CA GLY A 304 -5.94 5.97 -17.29
C GLY A 304 -6.82 5.71 -16.06
N SER A 305 -8.12 5.47 -16.26
CA SER A 305 -9.04 5.14 -15.16
C SER A 305 -8.74 3.80 -14.49
N LEU A 306 -8.28 2.80 -15.26
CA LEU A 306 -7.90 1.49 -14.71
C LEU A 306 -6.66 1.61 -13.82
N LEU A 307 -5.65 2.39 -14.25
CA LEU A 307 -4.46 2.65 -13.43
C LEU A 307 -4.81 3.35 -12.12
N VAL A 308 -5.73 4.32 -12.13
CA VAL A 308 -6.24 4.95 -10.90
C VAL A 308 -6.81 3.90 -9.96
N GLY A 309 -7.70 3.02 -10.43
CA GLY A 309 -8.31 2.01 -9.58
C GLY A 309 -7.29 1.11 -8.87
N LEU A 310 -6.18 0.79 -9.53
CA LEU A 310 -5.05 0.06 -8.94
C LEU A 310 -4.26 0.91 -7.95
N LEU A 311 -3.98 2.17 -8.30
CA LEU A 311 -3.24 3.11 -7.45
C LEU A 311 -4.01 3.48 -6.18
N MET A 312 -5.31 3.76 -6.29
CA MET A 312 -6.16 4.16 -5.17
C MET A 312 -6.19 3.11 -4.06
N ARG A 313 -6.14 1.83 -4.43
CA ARG A 313 -6.10 0.71 -3.48
C ARG A 313 -4.83 0.69 -2.62
N LEU A 314 -3.70 1.13 -3.16
CA LEU A 314 -2.43 1.19 -2.43
C LEU A 314 -2.30 2.47 -1.60
N LEU A 315 -2.81 3.58 -2.15
CA LEU A 315 -2.56 4.91 -1.62
C LEU A 315 -3.56 5.32 -0.54
N ILE A 316 -4.87 5.14 -0.75
CA ILE A 316 -5.85 5.85 0.07
C ILE A 316 -5.93 5.34 1.51
N ASP A 317 -5.81 4.03 1.70
CA ASP A 317 -5.87 3.37 3.00
C ASP A 317 -4.69 3.74 3.91
N ARG A 318 -3.60 4.26 3.33
CA ARG A 318 -2.34 4.54 4.03
C ARG A 318 -2.03 6.02 4.15
N MET A 319 -2.28 6.76 3.06
CA MET A 319 -2.11 8.21 3.03
C MET A 319 -3.24 8.92 3.75
N GLY A 320 -4.44 8.34 3.73
CA GLY A 320 -5.68 8.98 4.16
C GLY A 320 -6.40 9.68 3.02
N ALA A 321 -7.72 9.81 3.16
CA ALA A 321 -8.57 10.34 2.09
C ALA A 321 -8.32 11.82 1.78
N LYS A 322 -8.06 12.67 2.80
CA LYS A 322 -7.83 14.10 2.62
C LYS A 322 -6.61 14.42 1.71
N PRO A 323 -5.38 13.95 2.01
CA PRO A 323 -4.23 14.32 1.19
C PRO A 323 -4.36 13.81 -0.25
N MET A 324 -4.92 12.60 -0.43
CA MET A 324 -5.21 12.06 -1.76
C MET A 324 -6.21 12.92 -2.52
N TYR A 325 -7.26 13.38 -1.84
CA TYR A 325 -8.27 14.22 -2.44
C TYR A 325 -7.67 15.53 -2.99
N VAL A 326 -6.80 16.17 -2.21
CA VAL A 326 -6.08 17.40 -2.63
C VAL A 326 -5.10 17.12 -3.78
N ILE A 327 -4.28 16.06 -3.69
CA ILE A 327 -3.28 15.71 -4.70
C ILE A 327 -3.94 15.41 -6.05
N PHE A 328 -5.02 14.62 -6.06
CA PHE A 328 -5.71 14.29 -7.31
C PHE A 328 -6.51 15.46 -7.90
N THR A 329 -6.93 16.41 -7.05
CA THR A 329 -7.51 17.67 -7.54
C THR A 329 -6.44 18.54 -8.22
N ALA A 330 -5.24 18.63 -7.63
CA ALA A 330 -4.10 19.30 -8.26
C ALA A 330 -3.72 18.62 -9.58
N LEU A 331 -3.67 17.29 -9.62
CA LEU A 331 -3.41 16.52 -10.83
C LEU A 331 -4.46 16.80 -11.91
N SER A 332 -5.75 16.87 -11.54
CA SER A 332 -6.85 17.17 -12.47
C SER A 332 -6.69 18.55 -13.13
N ALA A 333 -6.29 19.57 -12.36
CA ALA A 333 -6.03 20.90 -12.90
C ALA A 333 -4.75 20.93 -13.75
N ALA A 334 -3.65 20.33 -13.27
CA ALA A 334 -2.37 20.28 -13.96
C ALA A 334 -2.45 19.51 -15.29
N ALA A 335 -3.24 18.44 -15.35
CA ALA A 335 -3.46 17.65 -16.56
C ALA A 335 -4.05 18.44 -17.72
N LEU A 336 -4.75 19.55 -17.45
CA LEU A 336 -5.35 20.41 -18.46
C LEU A 336 -4.39 21.49 -19.00
N ILE A 337 -3.29 21.79 -18.30
CA ILE A 337 -2.32 22.82 -18.71
C ILE A 337 -1.75 22.57 -20.11
N PRO A 338 -1.34 21.34 -20.48
CA PRO A 338 -0.83 21.06 -21.82
C PRO A 338 -1.83 21.36 -22.96
N ALA A 339 -3.15 21.31 -22.69
CA ALA A 339 -4.16 21.66 -23.68
C ALA A 339 -4.21 23.16 -23.98
N ILE A 340 -3.76 24.01 -23.07
CA ILE A 340 -3.63 25.46 -23.33
C ILE A 340 -2.45 25.73 -24.26
N ILE A 341 -1.33 25.02 -24.04
CA ILE A 341 -0.13 25.17 -24.86
C ILE A 341 -0.42 24.70 -26.29
N ALA A 342 -1.11 23.56 -26.43
CA ALA A 342 -1.39 22.87 -27.69
C ALA A 342 -0.09 22.53 -28.48
N PRO A 343 0.78 21.66 -27.92
CA PRO A 343 2.11 21.39 -28.47
C PRO A 343 2.06 20.64 -29.82
N ALA A 344 3.08 20.88 -30.65
CA ALA A 344 3.41 20.08 -31.83
C ALA A 344 2.28 19.88 -32.86
N ARG A 345 1.39 20.87 -33.03
CA ARG A 345 0.27 20.83 -33.99
C ARG A 345 0.67 20.49 -35.42
N GLU A 346 1.83 20.97 -35.86
CA GLU A 346 2.30 20.79 -37.23
C GLU A 346 2.93 19.39 -37.46
N ILE A 347 3.17 18.62 -36.39
CA ILE A 347 3.78 17.29 -36.47
C ILE A 347 2.75 16.24 -36.03
N TYR A 348 2.08 15.64 -37.01
CA TYR A 348 0.97 14.71 -36.79
C TYR A 348 1.27 13.61 -35.76
N LEU A 349 2.42 12.94 -35.86
CA LEU A 349 2.79 11.85 -34.95
C LEU A 349 2.93 12.33 -33.49
N ILE A 350 3.57 13.47 -33.28
CA ILE A 350 3.81 14.02 -31.93
C ILE A 350 2.49 14.54 -31.34
N ALA A 351 1.66 15.22 -32.14
CA ALA A 351 0.31 15.63 -31.75
C ALA A 351 -0.55 14.42 -31.34
N PHE A 352 -0.48 13.33 -32.09
CA PHE A 352 -1.24 12.12 -31.80
C PHE A 352 -0.79 11.44 -30.49
N ILE A 353 0.53 11.30 -30.27
CA ILE A 353 1.08 10.77 -29.01
C ILE A 353 0.71 11.68 -27.83
N PHE A 354 0.84 13.00 -28.02
CA PHE A 354 0.42 13.99 -27.04
C PHE A 354 -1.05 13.80 -26.63
N LEU A 355 -1.97 13.66 -27.60
CA LEU A 355 -3.40 13.50 -27.32
C LEU A 355 -3.72 12.17 -26.61
N ILE A 356 -3.00 11.09 -26.90
CA ILE A 356 -3.09 9.82 -26.15
C ILE A 356 -2.73 10.05 -24.68
N VAL A 357 -1.55 10.63 -24.42
CA VAL A 357 -1.05 10.87 -23.06
C VAL A 357 -1.95 11.87 -22.32
N PHE A 358 -2.37 12.94 -23.00
CA PHE A 358 -3.28 13.96 -22.47
C PHE A 358 -4.62 13.35 -22.04
N SER A 359 -5.24 12.53 -22.89
CA SER A 359 -6.53 11.89 -22.58
C SER A 359 -6.41 10.92 -21.40
N MET A 360 -5.32 10.15 -21.37
CA MET A 360 -5.03 9.21 -20.29
C MET A 360 -4.82 9.92 -18.95
N ILE A 361 -3.94 10.93 -18.88
CA ILE A 361 -3.62 11.65 -17.64
C ILE A 361 -4.82 12.48 -17.16
N THR A 362 -5.56 13.12 -18.07
CA THR A 362 -6.75 13.91 -17.71
C THR A 362 -7.82 13.02 -17.09
N ASN A 363 -8.11 11.88 -17.70
CA ASN A 363 -9.10 10.96 -17.15
C ASN A 363 -8.61 10.28 -15.86
N MET A 364 -7.29 10.01 -15.74
CA MET A 364 -6.67 9.58 -14.49
C MET A 364 -6.90 10.60 -13.37
N GLY A 365 -6.63 11.89 -13.61
CA GLY A 365 -6.90 12.96 -12.64
C GLY A 365 -8.37 13.01 -12.22
N PHE A 366 -9.28 13.07 -13.20
CA PHE A 366 -10.73 13.20 -12.93
C PHE A 366 -11.29 11.99 -12.17
N SER A 367 -10.92 10.77 -12.56
CA SER A 367 -11.36 9.57 -11.85
C SER A 367 -10.77 9.49 -10.44
N ALA A 368 -9.48 9.79 -10.28
CA ALA A 368 -8.83 9.73 -8.96
C ALA A 368 -9.39 10.77 -7.98
N GLN A 369 -9.72 11.97 -8.48
CA GLN A 369 -10.36 13.01 -7.68
C GLN A 369 -11.75 12.57 -7.22
N MET A 370 -12.56 11.95 -8.08
CA MET A 370 -13.88 11.43 -7.75
C MET A 370 -13.80 10.33 -6.69
N ASP A 371 -12.91 9.36 -6.88
CA ASP A 371 -12.72 8.24 -5.95
C ASP A 371 -12.22 8.74 -4.57
N ALA A 372 -11.29 9.70 -4.55
CA ALA A 372 -10.81 10.30 -3.31
C ALA A 372 -11.87 11.14 -2.60
N SER A 373 -12.69 11.88 -3.36
CA SER A 373 -13.86 12.59 -2.83
C SER A 373 -14.83 11.63 -2.14
N GLN A 374 -15.12 10.50 -2.78
CA GLN A 374 -16.03 9.50 -2.26
C GLN A 374 -15.48 8.84 -0.98
N ALA A 375 -14.20 8.51 -0.95
CA ALA A 375 -13.56 7.99 0.25
C ALA A 375 -13.56 9.02 1.41
N TYR A 376 -13.32 10.30 1.10
CA TYR A 376 -13.43 11.37 2.10
C TYR A 376 -14.86 11.51 2.65
N PHE A 377 -15.86 11.47 1.76
CA PHE A 377 -17.27 11.48 2.13
C PHE A 377 -17.63 10.33 3.08
N PHE A 378 -17.19 9.11 2.78
CA PHE A 378 -17.41 7.97 3.66
C PHE A 378 -16.68 8.08 5.00
N GLY A 379 -15.56 8.81 5.05
CA GLY A 379 -14.84 9.08 6.29
C GLY A 379 -15.53 10.10 7.20
N ILE A 380 -16.33 11.03 6.66
CA ILE A 380 -17.01 12.07 7.46
C ILE A 380 -18.47 11.74 7.79
N VAL A 381 -19.09 10.79 7.08
CA VAL A 381 -20.52 10.47 7.24
C VAL A 381 -20.74 9.27 8.17
N PRO A 382 -21.56 9.40 9.23
CA PRO A 382 -21.94 8.28 10.08
C PRO A 382 -22.69 7.16 9.33
N SER A 383 -22.43 5.90 9.69
CA SER A 383 -23.06 4.73 9.05
C SER A 383 -24.60 4.75 9.07
N LYS A 384 -25.22 5.40 10.07
CA LYS A 384 -26.69 5.52 10.21
C LYS A 384 -27.33 6.44 9.17
N SER A 385 -26.63 7.51 8.75
CA SER A 385 -27.12 8.51 7.78
C SER A 385 -26.51 8.33 6.39
N LEU A 386 -25.62 7.35 6.22
CA LEU A 386 -24.86 7.07 5.01
C LEU A 386 -25.73 7.01 3.75
N MET A 387 -26.87 6.31 3.82
CA MET A 387 -27.74 6.14 2.67
C MET A 387 -28.39 7.47 2.23
N ASP A 388 -28.87 8.26 3.20
CA ASP A 388 -29.53 9.54 2.96
C ASP A 388 -28.55 10.61 2.46
N LEU A 389 -27.38 10.70 3.08
CA LEU A 389 -26.34 11.65 2.65
C LEU A 389 -25.69 11.22 1.32
N SER A 390 -25.63 9.92 1.02
CA SER A 390 -25.17 9.46 -0.31
C SER A 390 -26.12 9.92 -1.41
N MET A 391 -27.44 9.92 -1.17
CA MET A 391 -28.41 10.49 -2.10
C MET A 391 -28.20 11.99 -2.30
N LEU A 392 -27.92 12.74 -1.23
CA LEU A 392 -27.58 14.16 -1.34
C LEU A 392 -26.33 14.36 -2.21
N ASN A 393 -25.29 13.56 -1.98
CA ASN A 393 -24.06 13.61 -2.76
C ASN A 393 -24.30 13.29 -4.25
N PHE A 394 -25.14 12.31 -4.56
CA PHE A 394 -25.54 12.00 -5.94
C PHE A 394 -26.38 13.11 -6.58
N PHE A 395 -27.24 13.81 -5.84
CA PHE A 395 -27.95 14.97 -6.38
C PHE A 395 -27.01 16.13 -6.69
N VAL A 396 -26.03 16.39 -5.82
CA VAL A 396 -24.97 17.39 -6.09
C VAL A 396 -24.18 17.01 -7.35
N MET A 397 -23.79 15.74 -7.48
CA MET A 397 -23.12 15.22 -8.68
C MET A 397 -23.99 15.32 -9.94
N GLY A 398 -25.28 15.01 -9.83
CA GLY A 398 -26.24 15.14 -10.93
C GLY A 398 -26.41 16.58 -11.39
N LEU A 399 -26.55 17.51 -10.44
CA LEU A 399 -26.72 18.93 -10.72
C LEU A 399 -25.46 19.54 -11.35
N THR A 400 -24.31 19.37 -10.69
CA THR A 400 -23.03 19.91 -11.16
C THR A 400 -22.60 19.31 -12.49
N GLY A 401 -22.81 18.00 -12.66
CA GLY A 401 -22.51 17.30 -13.90
C GLY A 401 -23.37 17.73 -15.08
N ALA A 402 -24.68 17.87 -14.85
CA ALA A 402 -25.62 18.33 -15.88
C ALA A 402 -25.37 19.80 -16.27
N LEU A 403 -25.28 20.69 -15.27
CA LEU A 403 -25.02 22.11 -15.50
C LEU A 403 -23.65 22.33 -16.14
N GLY A 404 -22.59 21.69 -15.62
CA GLY A 404 -21.24 21.83 -16.13
C GLY A 404 -21.15 21.38 -17.59
N SER A 405 -21.72 20.23 -17.95
CA SER A 405 -21.66 19.74 -19.33
C SER A 405 -22.41 20.65 -20.32
N ILE A 406 -23.63 21.09 -19.97
CA ILE A 406 -24.43 21.98 -20.83
C ILE A 406 -23.75 23.35 -20.97
N LEU A 407 -23.33 23.95 -19.86
CA LEU A 407 -22.67 25.26 -19.87
C LEU A 407 -21.34 25.19 -20.62
N GLY A 408 -20.60 24.09 -20.50
CA GLY A 408 -19.34 23.93 -21.24
C GLY A 408 -19.56 23.96 -22.76
N GLY A 409 -20.58 23.25 -23.24
CA GLY A 409 -20.96 23.28 -24.64
C GLY A 409 -21.43 24.66 -25.10
N ARG A 410 -22.27 25.31 -24.30
CA ARG A 410 -22.78 26.65 -24.60
C ARG A 410 -21.68 27.71 -24.62
N ILE A 411 -20.70 27.62 -23.71
CA ILE A 411 -19.53 28.51 -23.70
C ILE A 411 -18.71 28.35 -24.98
N LEU A 412 -18.45 27.10 -25.40
CA LEU A 412 -17.71 26.82 -26.64
C LEU A 412 -18.46 27.36 -27.87
N ASP A 413 -19.75 27.07 -28.01
CA ASP A 413 -20.55 27.56 -29.14
C ASP A 413 -20.65 29.10 -29.15
N MET A 414 -20.74 29.74 -27.97
CA MET A 414 -20.74 31.21 -27.86
C MET A 414 -19.41 31.82 -28.29
N LEU A 415 -18.28 31.22 -27.92
CA LEU A 415 -16.96 31.67 -28.36
C LEU A 415 -16.78 31.45 -29.87
N GLN A 416 -17.24 30.32 -30.40
CA GLN A 416 -17.19 30.03 -31.84
C GLN A 416 -18.01 31.05 -32.65
N THR A 417 -19.24 31.33 -32.23
CA THR A 417 -20.11 32.33 -32.87
C THR A 417 -19.59 33.76 -32.75
N SER A 418 -18.77 34.04 -31.73
CA SER A 418 -18.05 35.32 -31.58
C SER A 418 -16.81 35.44 -32.48
N GLY A 419 -16.55 34.45 -33.35
CA GLY A 419 -15.46 34.49 -34.34
C GLY A 419 -14.09 34.03 -33.83
N PHE A 420 -14.01 33.43 -32.64
CA PHE A 420 -12.74 32.88 -32.16
C PHE A 420 -12.33 31.63 -32.94
N SER A 421 -11.04 31.48 -33.21
CA SER A 421 -10.49 30.23 -33.74
C SER A 421 -10.69 29.08 -32.75
N ASN A 422 -10.77 27.83 -33.24
CA ASN A 422 -10.88 26.64 -32.38
C ASN A 422 -9.80 26.62 -31.29
N LEU A 423 -8.56 26.97 -31.63
CA LEU A 423 -7.46 27.01 -30.66
C LEU A 423 -7.71 28.05 -29.56
N SER A 424 -8.04 29.30 -29.92
CA SER A 424 -8.28 30.38 -28.95
C SER A 424 -9.48 30.06 -28.05
N MET A 425 -10.53 29.50 -28.64
CA MET A 425 -11.72 29.04 -27.91
C MET A 425 -11.37 28.01 -26.84
N TYR A 426 -10.65 26.93 -27.20
CA TYR A 426 -10.28 25.88 -26.25
C TYR A 426 -9.26 26.35 -25.20
N ARG A 427 -8.37 27.30 -25.54
CA ARG A 427 -7.46 27.93 -24.56
C ARG A 427 -8.22 28.66 -23.47
N ILE A 428 -9.14 29.55 -23.86
CA ILE A 428 -9.99 30.30 -22.92
C ILE A 428 -10.82 29.32 -22.09
N PHE A 429 -11.41 28.32 -22.75
CA PHE A 429 -12.22 27.31 -22.08
C PHE A 429 -11.45 26.55 -20.99
N PHE A 430 -10.28 25.98 -21.31
CA PHE A 430 -9.50 25.23 -20.32
C PHE A 430 -8.89 26.12 -19.23
N LEU A 431 -8.55 27.38 -19.53
CA LEU A 431 -8.15 28.35 -18.50
C LEU A 431 -9.27 28.59 -17.48
N CYS A 432 -10.51 28.81 -17.95
CA CYS A 432 -11.67 28.97 -17.09
C CYS A 432 -11.94 27.72 -16.24
N VAL A 433 -11.79 26.52 -16.82
CA VAL A 433 -11.95 25.25 -16.09
C VAL A 433 -10.88 25.11 -15.00
N ILE A 434 -9.61 25.35 -15.32
CA ILE A 434 -8.52 25.27 -14.34
C ILE A 434 -8.76 26.27 -13.21
N ALA A 435 -9.12 27.52 -13.52
CA ALA A 435 -9.43 28.53 -12.52
C ALA A 435 -10.59 28.08 -11.59
N CYS A 436 -11.63 27.46 -12.15
CA CYS A 436 -12.75 26.91 -11.38
C CYS A 436 -12.31 25.79 -10.43
N ILE A 437 -11.51 24.82 -10.92
CA ILE A 437 -11.00 23.70 -10.10
C ILE A 437 -10.08 24.23 -8.98
N LEU A 438 -9.15 25.14 -9.30
CA LEU A 438 -8.23 25.73 -8.32
C LEU A 438 -8.98 26.56 -7.27
N PHE A 439 -10.04 27.28 -7.67
CA PHE A 439 -10.89 28.00 -6.72
C PHE A 439 -11.58 27.03 -5.73
N GLY A 440 -12.11 25.90 -6.21
CA GLY A 440 -12.66 24.86 -5.33
C GLY A 440 -11.60 24.24 -4.41
N MET A 441 -10.37 24.07 -4.89
CA MET A 441 -9.25 23.53 -4.13
C MET A 441 -8.87 24.39 -2.91
N ILE A 442 -9.03 25.73 -2.99
CA ILE A 442 -8.79 26.65 -1.85
C ILE A 442 -9.64 26.26 -0.63
N PHE A 443 -10.89 25.84 -0.86
CA PHE A 443 -11.80 25.37 0.19
C PHE A 443 -11.48 23.95 0.62
N GLN A 444 -11.13 23.08 -0.34
CA GLN A 444 -10.79 21.69 -0.10
C GLN A 444 -9.56 21.52 0.82
N ILE A 445 -8.54 22.37 0.71
CA ILE A 445 -7.35 22.31 1.57
C ILE A 445 -7.71 22.52 3.06
N ARG A 446 -8.79 23.27 3.33
CA ARG A 446 -9.30 23.58 4.68
C ARG A 446 -10.14 22.45 5.30
N LEU A 447 -10.36 21.34 4.59
CA LEU A 447 -11.11 20.18 5.11
C LEU A 447 -10.45 19.58 6.35
N LEU A 448 -11.23 18.97 7.24
CA LEU A 448 -10.70 18.28 8.41
C LEU A 448 -9.83 17.10 7.98
N ASN A 449 -8.66 16.96 8.59
CA ASN A 449 -7.81 15.79 8.37
C ASN A 449 -8.30 14.61 9.21
N LEU A 450 -8.65 13.49 8.57
CA LEU A 450 -9.26 12.32 9.20
C LEU A 450 -8.20 11.34 9.70
N GLY A 451 -7.16 11.85 10.35
CA GLY A 451 -6.01 11.04 10.81
C GLY A 451 -5.06 10.59 9.69
N GLY A 452 -5.17 11.16 8.49
CA GLY A 452 -4.25 10.91 7.37
C GLY A 452 -2.96 11.74 7.45
N ARG A 453 -2.02 11.44 6.55
CA ARG A 453 -0.75 12.18 6.41
C ARG A 453 -0.98 13.64 5.96
N LEU A 454 0.03 14.48 6.15
CA LEU A 454 0.07 15.77 5.48
C LEU A 454 0.27 15.57 3.98
N VAL A 455 -0.22 16.51 3.16
CA VAL A 455 -0.11 16.45 1.70
C VAL A 455 1.35 16.31 1.25
N LYS A 456 2.28 17.03 1.90
CA LYS A 456 3.73 16.95 1.60
C LYS A 456 4.32 15.56 1.85
N ASP A 457 3.95 14.92 2.96
CA ASP A 457 4.49 13.62 3.36
C ASP A 457 3.90 12.51 2.49
N ALA A 458 2.64 12.69 2.06
CA ALA A 458 2.02 11.83 1.08
C ALA A 458 2.72 11.93 -0.29
N LEU A 459 3.07 13.14 -0.76
CA LEU A 459 3.83 13.28 -2.01
C LEU A 459 5.21 12.60 -1.92
N ALA A 460 5.93 12.77 -0.81
CA ALA A 460 7.23 12.13 -0.61
C ALA A 460 7.16 10.60 -0.75
N VAL A 461 6.11 9.97 -0.21
CA VAL A 461 5.90 8.52 -0.32
C VAL A 461 5.50 8.10 -1.74
N ILE A 462 4.68 8.88 -2.46
CA ILE A 462 4.32 8.56 -3.87
C ILE A 462 5.56 8.53 -4.76
N PHE A 463 6.50 9.45 -4.54
CA PHE A 463 7.72 9.58 -5.33
C PHE A 463 8.90 8.77 -4.77
N SER A 464 8.71 7.95 -3.73
CA SER A 464 9.72 7.06 -3.17
C SER A 464 9.54 5.62 -3.69
N PRO A 465 10.42 5.12 -4.58
CA PRO A 465 10.31 3.76 -5.10
C PRO A 465 10.40 2.68 -4.01
N ARG A 466 11.25 2.93 -2.98
CA ARG A 466 11.41 2.03 -1.83
C ARG A 466 10.10 1.91 -1.04
N ASP A 467 9.48 3.04 -0.71
CA ASP A 467 8.24 3.04 0.04
C ASP A 467 7.11 2.40 -0.77
N MET A 468 6.96 2.77 -2.05
CA MET A 468 5.95 2.17 -2.93
C MET A 468 6.08 0.65 -3.03
N LYS A 469 7.32 0.13 -3.11
CA LYS A 469 7.59 -1.30 -3.10
C LYS A 469 7.16 -1.94 -1.78
N ALA A 470 7.52 -1.35 -0.64
CA ALA A 470 7.09 -1.82 0.67
C ALA A 470 5.55 -1.81 0.82
N LEU A 471 4.89 -0.78 0.30
CA LEU A 471 3.42 -0.70 0.32
C LEU A 471 2.79 -1.83 -0.49
N ASN A 472 3.29 -2.07 -1.71
CA ASN A 472 2.80 -3.15 -2.56
C ASN A 472 3.03 -4.53 -1.93
N LEU A 473 4.18 -4.76 -1.31
CA LEU A 473 4.48 -6.01 -0.60
C LEU A 473 3.51 -6.25 0.54
N LEU A 474 3.29 -5.25 1.40
CA LEU A 474 2.29 -5.36 2.47
C LEU A 474 0.87 -5.61 1.95
N TYR A 475 0.51 -5.01 0.82
CA TYR A 475 -0.78 -5.26 0.21
C TYR A 475 -0.90 -6.72 -0.28
N LYS A 476 0.14 -7.24 -0.94
CA LYS A 476 0.18 -8.65 -1.34
C LYS A 476 0.06 -9.57 -0.13
N LEU A 477 0.71 -9.22 0.97
CA LEU A 477 0.65 -9.95 2.24
C LEU A 477 -0.76 -9.97 2.85
N ASP A 478 -1.48 -8.85 2.83
CA ASP A 478 -2.87 -8.77 3.32
C ASP A 478 -3.86 -9.56 2.43
N SER A 479 -3.48 -9.87 1.19
CA SER A 479 -4.35 -10.51 0.18
C SER A 479 -3.99 -11.95 -0.18
N SER A 480 -2.87 -12.47 0.33
CA SER A 480 -2.41 -13.81 0.02
C SER A 480 -3.15 -14.85 0.85
N GLU A 481 -3.66 -15.88 0.19
CA GLU A 481 -4.25 -17.06 0.87
C GLU A 481 -3.22 -18.20 1.00
N SER A 482 -1.99 -18.00 0.54
CA SER A 482 -0.91 -19.00 0.53
C SER A 482 0.20 -18.64 1.52
N LEU A 483 0.42 -19.55 2.47
CA LEU A 483 1.48 -19.50 3.48
C LEU A 483 2.89 -19.31 2.90
N GLN A 484 3.22 -19.99 1.79
CA GLN A 484 4.54 -19.87 1.15
C GLN A 484 4.74 -18.47 0.54
N THR A 485 3.65 -17.88 0.05
CA THR A 485 3.66 -16.54 -0.53
C THR A 485 3.82 -15.49 0.57
N GLU A 486 3.12 -15.66 1.70
CA GLU A 486 3.28 -14.78 2.87
C GLU A 486 4.71 -14.76 3.40
N GLU A 487 5.33 -15.93 3.57
CA GLU A 487 6.69 -16.05 4.08
C GLU A 487 7.71 -15.36 3.16
N LYS A 488 7.59 -15.56 1.84
CA LYS A 488 8.44 -14.87 0.86
C LYS A 488 8.26 -13.35 0.90
N ILE A 489 7.02 -12.88 1.01
CA ILE A 489 6.72 -11.44 1.06
C ILE A 489 7.28 -10.82 2.35
N LEU A 490 7.16 -11.49 3.49
CA LEU A 490 7.74 -11.03 4.76
C LEU A 490 9.26 -10.94 4.68
N HIS A 491 9.93 -11.92 4.06
CA HIS A 491 11.38 -11.84 3.83
C HIS A 491 11.77 -10.68 2.89
N GLU A 492 11.00 -10.42 1.83
CA GLU A 492 11.21 -9.24 0.97
C GLU A 492 10.95 -7.92 1.71
N LEU A 493 10.04 -7.91 2.69
CA LEU A 493 9.79 -6.76 3.54
C LEU A 493 10.97 -6.48 4.47
N THR A 494 11.72 -7.47 4.95
CA THR A 494 12.92 -7.25 5.79
C THR A 494 13.92 -6.28 5.13
N ALA A 495 14.12 -6.39 3.81
CA ALA A 495 15.04 -5.52 3.06
C ALA A 495 14.43 -4.15 2.68
N THR A 496 13.11 -4.02 2.74
CA THR A 496 12.40 -2.85 2.21
C THR A 496 11.56 -2.12 3.26
N ALA A 497 11.56 -2.60 4.51
CA ALA A 497 10.68 -2.13 5.57
C ALA A 497 10.84 -0.61 5.77
N SER A 498 9.70 0.07 5.78
CA SER A 498 9.56 1.46 6.19
C SER A 498 8.87 1.51 7.54
N GLN A 499 9.04 2.62 8.28
CA GLN A 499 8.46 2.78 9.60
C GLN A 499 6.92 2.65 9.60
N GLU A 500 6.27 3.04 8.51
CA GLU A 500 4.82 2.87 8.32
C GLU A 500 4.41 1.42 8.09
N SER A 501 5.31 0.62 7.50
CA SER A 501 5.08 -0.79 7.27
C SER A 501 5.17 -1.61 8.57
N ALA A 502 5.99 -1.15 9.49
CA ALA A 502 6.33 -1.85 10.74
C ALA A 502 5.14 -2.03 11.68
N ASP A 503 4.25 -1.04 11.81
CA ASP A 503 3.11 -1.14 12.72
C ASP A 503 2.10 -2.22 12.31
N LYS A 504 2.04 -2.54 11.01
CA LYS A 504 1.27 -3.67 10.48
C LYS A 504 1.93 -5.02 10.76
N LEU A 505 3.26 -5.08 10.89
CA LEU A 505 3.97 -6.33 11.21
C LEU A 505 3.58 -6.90 12.58
N ASN A 506 3.05 -6.07 13.50
CA ASN A 506 2.53 -6.52 14.80
C ASN A 506 1.51 -7.66 14.69
N GLN A 507 0.65 -7.66 13.67
CA GLN A 507 -0.34 -8.74 13.51
C GLN A 507 0.33 -10.07 13.15
N TYR A 508 1.43 -10.02 12.40
CA TYR A 508 2.21 -11.19 11.97
C TYR A 508 3.15 -11.69 13.07
N MET A 509 3.62 -10.81 13.97
CA MET A 509 4.33 -11.23 15.19
C MET A 509 3.47 -12.11 16.11
N ARG A 510 2.14 -11.99 16.04
CA ARG A 510 1.20 -12.85 16.78
C ARG A 510 0.71 -14.07 15.99
N SER A 511 1.31 -14.34 14.82
CA SER A 511 0.91 -15.49 13.99
C SER A 511 1.11 -16.82 14.74
N PRO A 512 0.23 -17.81 14.56
CA PRO A 512 0.47 -19.15 15.10
C PRO A 512 1.69 -19.82 14.47
N ARG A 513 2.12 -19.40 13.27
CA ARG A 513 3.24 -19.99 12.55
C ARG A 513 4.57 -19.32 12.89
N PHE A 514 5.53 -20.13 13.34
CA PHE A 514 6.87 -19.68 13.74
C PHE A 514 7.61 -18.88 12.66
N SER A 515 7.70 -19.39 11.42
CA SER A 515 8.46 -18.71 10.35
C SER A 515 7.93 -17.31 10.02
N ILE A 516 6.60 -17.12 10.13
CA ILE A 516 5.94 -15.82 9.95
C ILE A 516 6.28 -14.89 11.11
N ARG A 517 6.19 -15.36 12.36
CA ARG A 517 6.58 -14.57 13.55
C ARG A 517 8.03 -14.12 13.47
N TYR A 518 8.92 -15.05 13.16
CA TYR A 518 10.36 -14.81 13.05
C TYR A 518 10.67 -13.76 11.99
N SER A 519 10.16 -13.93 10.77
CA SER A 519 10.39 -12.99 9.66
C SER A 519 9.83 -11.60 9.97
N ALA A 520 8.66 -11.53 10.63
CA ALA A 520 8.06 -10.25 11.03
C ALA A 520 8.92 -9.50 12.07
N MET A 521 9.50 -10.21 13.04
CA MET A 521 10.41 -9.63 14.03
C MET A 521 11.76 -9.25 13.42
N GLU A 522 12.31 -10.07 12.53
CA GLU A 522 13.57 -9.78 11.84
C GLU A 522 13.44 -8.49 10.99
N ALA A 523 12.30 -8.30 10.34
CA ALA A 523 11.98 -7.07 9.61
C ALA A 523 11.89 -5.82 10.50
N LEU A 524 11.68 -5.95 11.82
CA LEU A 524 11.76 -4.80 12.73
C LEU A 524 13.20 -4.38 13.02
N ASN A 525 14.15 -5.32 12.94
CA ASN A 525 15.55 -5.05 13.24
C ASN A 525 16.24 -4.19 12.16
N SER A 526 15.65 -4.05 10.97
CA SER A 526 16.15 -3.20 9.88
C SER A 526 15.58 -1.77 9.89
N LEU A 527 14.78 -1.43 10.90
CA LEU A 527 14.18 -0.10 11.04
C LEU A 527 15.14 0.90 11.66
N GLU A 528 15.02 2.18 11.30
CA GLU A 528 15.80 3.26 11.95
C GLU A 528 15.27 3.59 13.36
N LYS A 529 13.95 3.45 13.59
CA LYS A 529 13.29 3.79 14.84
C LYS A 529 12.13 2.84 15.14
N LEU A 530 11.98 2.52 16.42
CA LEU A 530 10.91 1.65 16.93
C LEU A 530 9.70 2.48 17.41
N SER A 531 8.49 2.12 16.98
CA SER A 531 7.24 2.74 17.45
C SER A 531 6.89 2.26 18.87
N ALA A 532 6.07 3.03 19.61
CA ALA A 532 5.63 2.65 20.95
C ALA A 532 4.88 1.30 20.97
N LYS A 533 4.08 1.04 19.92
CA LYS A 533 3.31 -0.20 19.77
C LYS A 533 4.20 -1.41 19.47
N ASN A 534 5.20 -1.25 18.59
CA ASN A 534 6.16 -2.31 18.30
C ASN A 534 7.01 -2.64 19.53
N ARG A 535 7.40 -1.61 20.29
CA ARG A 535 8.11 -1.78 21.56
C ARG A 535 7.33 -2.60 22.57
N GLU A 536 6.05 -2.29 22.79
CA GLU A 536 5.20 -3.04 23.71
C GLU A 536 5.02 -4.50 23.24
N THR A 537 4.85 -4.71 21.93
CA THR A 537 4.71 -6.06 21.37
C THR A 537 6.00 -6.88 21.51
N LEU A 538 7.17 -6.27 21.32
CA LEU A 538 8.47 -6.93 21.55
C LEU A 538 8.70 -7.24 23.04
N LEU A 539 8.29 -6.37 23.95
CA LEU A 539 8.34 -6.64 25.39
C LEU A 539 7.41 -7.80 25.79
N GLU A 540 6.23 -7.89 25.18
CA GLU A 540 5.32 -9.03 25.38
C GLU A 540 5.95 -10.33 24.85
N GLU A 541 6.54 -10.28 23.66
CA GLU A 541 7.18 -11.43 23.02
C GLU A 541 8.42 -11.91 23.78
N LEU A 542 9.22 -11.01 24.34
CA LEU A 542 10.34 -11.36 25.22
C LEU A 542 9.89 -12.19 26.43
N ASN A 543 8.71 -11.91 26.99
CA ASN A 543 8.20 -12.61 28.16
C ASN A 543 7.50 -13.94 27.84
N LYS A 544 6.94 -14.09 26.63
CA LYS A 544 6.08 -15.23 26.26
C LYS A 544 6.67 -16.16 25.20
N GLY A 545 7.66 -15.69 24.44
CA GLY A 545 8.21 -16.36 23.26
C GLY A 545 9.39 -17.30 23.55
N GLU A 546 9.54 -17.81 24.77
CA GLU A 546 10.63 -18.73 25.14
C GLU A 546 10.69 -19.93 24.17
N PHE A 547 11.90 -20.38 23.82
CA PHE A 547 12.19 -21.44 22.82
C PHE A 547 11.77 -21.12 21.38
N THR A 548 11.29 -19.91 21.10
CA THR A 548 10.87 -19.51 19.76
C THR A 548 11.50 -18.19 19.35
N THR A 549 10.89 -17.08 19.72
CA THR A 549 11.20 -15.76 19.18
C THR A 549 11.66 -14.75 20.23
N ALA A 550 11.63 -15.12 21.52
CA ALA A 550 12.08 -14.25 22.61
C ALA A 550 13.55 -13.83 22.48
N ALA A 551 14.45 -14.69 22.01
CA ALA A 551 15.87 -14.35 21.81
C ALA A 551 16.03 -13.22 20.78
N LEU A 552 15.25 -13.25 19.69
CA LEU A 552 15.24 -12.20 18.67
C LEU A 552 14.62 -10.90 19.22
N ALA A 553 13.59 -11.00 20.06
CA ALA A 553 13.00 -9.86 20.75
C ALA A 553 14.02 -9.20 21.70
N ALA A 554 14.77 -9.97 22.48
CA ALA A 554 15.85 -9.49 23.35
C ALA A 554 16.89 -8.68 22.57
N LYS A 555 17.40 -9.26 21.48
CA LYS A 555 18.35 -8.61 20.58
C LYS A 555 17.82 -7.30 19.99
N THR A 556 16.59 -7.32 19.50
CA THR A 556 15.96 -6.15 18.87
C THR A 556 15.73 -5.03 19.88
N LEU A 557 15.30 -5.37 21.10
CA LEU A 557 15.10 -4.40 22.18
C LEU A 557 16.43 -3.73 22.61
N ALA A 558 17.53 -4.50 22.65
CA ALA A 558 18.86 -3.96 22.91
C ALA A 558 19.35 -3.04 21.78
N HIS A 559 19.17 -3.44 20.52
CA HIS A 559 19.54 -2.63 19.35
C HIS A 559 18.91 -1.23 19.39
N PHE A 560 17.65 -1.13 19.82
CA PHE A 560 16.93 0.13 19.97
C PHE A 560 17.08 0.80 21.35
N ASN A 561 17.99 0.34 22.21
CA ASN A 561 18.25 0.87 23.55
C ASN A 561 16.98 0.97 24.43
N VAL A 562 16.12 -0.07 24.41
CA VAL A 562 14.87 -0.09 25.19
C VAL A 562 15.14 -0.50 26.65
N HIS A 563 15.40 0.47 27.52
CA HIS A 563 15.67 0.22 28.95
C HIS A 563 14.52 -0.47 29.71
N GLN A 564 13.28 -0.37 29.22
CA GLN A 564 12.13 -1.09 29.80
C GLN A 564 12.30 -2.62 29.73
N ALA A 565 13.20 -3.12 28.88
CA ALA A 565 13.48 -4.54 28.74
C ALA A 565 14.41 -5.10 29.83
N VAL A 566 15.07 -4.25 30.64
CA VAL A 566 16.09 -4.71 31.62
C VAL A 566 15.52 -5.75 32.60
N GLU A 567 14.39 -5.48 33.23
CA GLU A 567 13.77 -6.42 34.18
C GLU A 567 13.33 -7.75 33.52
N PRO A 568 12.63 -7.74 32.37
CA PRO A 568 12.39 -8.96 31.59
C PRO A 568 13.67 -9.73 31.20
N LEU A 569 14.74 -9.02 30.78
CA LEU A 569 16.00 -9.64 30.38
C LEU A 569 16.73 -10.28 31.56
N ARG A 570 16.70 -9.66 32.75
CA ARG A 570 17.23 -10.25 33.99
C ARG A 570 16.57 -11.59 34.30
N LYS A 571 15.25 -11.68 34.15
CA LYS A 571 14.51 -12.96 34.30
C LYS A 571 14.91 -13.97 33.23
N ALA A 572 15.12 -13.51 31.99
CA ALA A 572 15.50 -14.35 30.87
C ALA A 572 16.90 -14.98 31.00
N LEU A 573 17.78 -14.44 31.85
CA LEU A 573 19.07 -15.07 32.17
C LEU A 573 18.90 -16.50 32.73
N GLU A 574 17.84 -16.75 33.49
CA GLU A 574 17.52 -18.05 34.10
C GLU A 574 16.67 -18.96 33.19
N SER A 575 16.44 -18.55 31.95
CA SER A 575 15.67 -19.33 30.98
C SER A 575 16.38 -20.65 30.62
N LYS A 576 15.57 -21.68 30.36
CA LYS A 576 16.05 -22.96 29.83
C LYS A 576 16.38 -22.89 28.34
N ASP A 577 15.89 -21.87 27.64
CA ASP A 577 16.26 -21.56 26.27
C ASP A 577 17.64 -20.90 26.27
N TYR A 578 18.66 -21.67 25.89
CA TYR A 578 20.05 -21.19 25.86
C TYR A 578 20.27 -20.06 24.85
N LEU A 579 19.44 -19.94 23.80
CA LEU A 579 19.52 -18.81 22.86
C LEU A 579 18.99 -17.55 23.52
N LEU A 580 17.85 -17.64 24.22
CA LEU A 580 17.28 -16.52 24.96
C LEU A 580 18.22 -16.07 26.09
N SER A 581 18.72 -17.01 26.91
CA SER A 581 19.64 -16.70 28.00
C SER A 581 20.92 -16.02 27.46
N GLY A 582 21.51 -16.56 26.38
CA GLY A 582 22.69 -15.97 25.74
C GLY A 582 22.45 -14.57 25.17
N GLU A 583 21.36 -14.37 24.41
CA GLU A 583 21.01 -13.03 23.88
C GLU A 583 20.64 -12.05 25.00
N ALA A 584 20.06 -12.52 26.11
CA ALA A 584 19.78 -11.69 27.28
C ALA A 584 21.07 -11.17 27.94
N MET A 585 22.12 -11.99 28.03
CA MET A 585 23.43 -11.55 28.53
C MET A 585 23.99 -10.38 27.69
N ILE A 586 23.98 -10.55 26.37
CA ILE A 586 24.48 -9.54 25.41
C ILE A 586 23.61 -8.28 25.46
N ALA A 587 22.28 -8.45 25.48
CA ALA A 587 21.33 -7.34 25.55
C ALA A 587 21.51 -6.50 26.82
N LEU A 588 21.68 -7.14 27.99
CA LEU A 588 21.94 -6.44 29.26
C LEU A 588 23.26 -5.68 29.23
N ALA A 589 24.31 -6.26 28.63
CA ALA A 589 25.58 -5.57 28.46
C ALA A 589 25.47 -4.34 27.54
N HIS A 590 24.74 -4.44 26.43
CA HIS A 590 24.47 -3.29 25.56
C HIS A 590 23.67 -2.19 26.26
N LEU A 591 22.70 -2.58 27.10
CA LEU A 591 21.91 -1.65 27.93
C LEU A 591 22.68 -1.13 29.16
N LYS A 592 23.93 -1.57 29.35
CA LYS A 592 24.83 -1.21 30.46
C LYS A 592 24.26 -1.50 31.85
N ASP A 593 23.60 -2.64 32.00
CA ASP A 593 23.03 -3.06 33.28
C ASP A 593 24.06 -3.75 34.20
N GLU A 594 24.89 -2.95 34.87
CA GLU A 594 26.00 -3.45 35.72
C GLU A 594 25.54 -4.42 36.82
N ALA A 595 24.32 -4.26 37.34
CA ALA A 595 23.77 -5.14 38.37
C ALA A 595 23.60 -6.60 37.89
N SER A 596 23.45 -6.81 36.58
CA SER A 596 23.38 -8.16 36.00
C SER A 596 24.73 -8.81 35.79
N GLN A 597 25.83 -8.04 35.79
CA GLN A 597 27.16 -8.53 35.44
C GLN A 597 27.59 -9.70 36.35
N PHE A 598 27.37 -9.58 37.66
CA PHE A 598 27.70 -10.63 38.61
C PHE A 598 26.89 -11.93 38.37
N LYS A 599 25.60 -11.80 38.10
CA LYS A 599 24.73 -12.96 37.80
C LYS A 599 25.15 -13.65 36.50
N ILE A 600 25.52 -12.88 35.47
CA ILE A 600 26.05 -13.42 34.21
C ILE A 600 27.34 -14.19 34.47
N SER A 601 28.24 -13.66 35.32
CA SER A 601 29.46 -14.38 35.71
C SER A 601 29.16 -15.70 36.43
N GLN A 602 28.18 -15.73 37.32
CA GLN A 602 27.78 -16.96 37.99
C GLN A 602 27.29 -18.00 36.98
N ILE A 603 26.50 -17.59 35.98
CA ILE A 603 26.04 -18.51 34.94
C ILE A 603 27.21 -19.03 34.11
N LEU A 604 28.21 -18.19 33.81
CA LEU A 604 29.42 -18.58 33.08
C LEU A 604 30.25 -19.63 33.82
N SER A 605 30.40 -19.50 35.15
CA SER A 605 31.18 -20.46 35.95
C SER A 605 30.49 -21.82 36.07
N GLU A 606 29.16 -21.87 35.98
CA GLU A 606 28.38 -23.11 36.12
C GLU A 606 28.14 -23.80 34.77
N THR A 607 27.82 -23.06 33.71
CA THR A 607 27.33 -23.62 32.44
C THR A 607 28.40 -24.41 31.67
N LYS A 608 27.99 -25.50 31.01
CA LYS A 608 28.83 -26.23 30.04
C LYS A 608 28.43 -25.95 28.59
N ASN A 609 27.43 -25.10 28.36
CA ASN A 609 26.91 -24.82 27.02
C ASN A 609 27.83 -23.81 26.30
N PRO A 610 28.51 -24.19 25.20
CA PRO A 610 29.45 -23.30 24.51
C PRO A 610 28.80 -22.00 24.01
N LYS A 611 27.53 -22.04 23.59
CA LYS A 611 26.84 -20.84 23.11
C LYS A 611 26.61 -19.82 24.23
N ILE A 612 26.28 -20.29 25.43
CA ILE A 612 26.13 -19.43 26.62
C ILE A 612 27.49 -18.86 27.00
N LEU A 613 28.56 -19.68 26.98
CA LEU A 613 29.92 -19.22 27.25
C LEU A 613 30.34 -18.09 26.30
N LEU A 614 30.20 -18.28 24.98
CA LEU A 614 30.48 -17.24 23.98
C LEU A 614 29.66 -15.98 24.20
N SER A 615 28.37 -16.13 24.53
CA SER A 615 27.49 -14.96 24.75
C SER A 615 27.88 -14.19 26.00
N GLY A 616 28.25 -14.87 27.08
CA GLY A 616 28.72 -14.23 28.29
C GLY A 616 30.11 -13.62 28.12
N ILE A 617 31.05 -14.25 27.39
CA ILE A 617 32.35 -13.63 27.02
C ILE A 617 32.09 -12.31 26.28
N LYS A 618 31.18 -12.33 25.30
CA LYS A 618 30.82 -11.13 24.55
C LYS A 618 30.14 -10.07 25.41
N ALA A 619 29.31 -10.49 26.36
CA ALA A 619 28.69 -9.59 27.33
C ALA A 619 29.76 -8.91 28.21
N MET A 620 30.74 -9.66 28.74
CA MET A 620 31.84 -9.12 29.53
C MET A 620 32.70 -8.14 28.74
N GLU A 621 32.98 -8.44 27.47
CA GLU A 621 33.66 -7.53 26.54
C GLU A 621 32.86 -6.24 26.33
N THR A 622 31.54 -6.35 26.22
CA THR A 622 30.65 -5.21 25.97
C THR A 622 30.50 -4.32 27.19
N TYR A 623 30.47 -4.89 28.40
CA TYR A 623 30.47 -4.11 29.65
C TYR A 623 31.73 -3.25 29.80
N ARG A 624 32.90 -3.75 29.38
CA ARG A 624 34.22 -3.11 29.59
C ARG A 624 34.45 -2.66 31.04
N SER A 625 33.87 -3.38 31.99
CA SER A 625 33.99 -3.11 33.41
C SER A 625 35.28 -3.76 33.94
N VAL A 626 35.87 -3.17 34.97
CA VAL A 626 37.06 -3.72 35.67
C VAL A 626 36.83 -5.16 36.13
N ASN A 627 35.58 -5.51 36.46
CA ASN A 627 35.22 -6.85 36.91
C ASN A 627 35.21 -7.89 35.77
N SER A 628 35.16 -7.47 34.50
CA SER A 628 35.09 -8.39 33.35
C SER A 628 36.36 -9.23 33.19
N ILE A 629 37.54 -8.67 33.48
CA ILE A 629 38.82 -9.36 33.30
C ILE A 629 38.95 -10.57 34.25
N PRO A 630 38.73 -10.43 35.58
CA PRO A 630 38.70 -11.56 36.49
C PRO A 630 37.76 -12.68 36.05
N PHE A 631 36.57 -12.34 35.54
CA PHE A 631 35.60 -13.35 35.10
C PHE A 631 36.05 -14.14 33.87
N ILE A 632 36.70 -13.48 32.90
CA ILE A 632 37.26 -14.19 31.73
C ILE A 632 38.45 -15.06 32.13
N ILE A 633 39.29 -14.58 33.05
CA ILE A 633 40.41 -15.35 33.59
C ILE A 633 39.92 -16.60 34.33
N ASP A 634 38.92 -16.45 35.20
CA ASP A 634 38.33 -17.59 35.91
C ASP A 634 37.70 -18.61 34.95
N LEU A 635 37.18 -18.16 33.81
CA LEU A 635 36.71 -19.07 32.76
C LEU A 635 37.86 -19.83 32.09
N LEU A 636 38.99 -19.16 31.82
CA LEU A 636 40.17 -19.77 31.21
C LEU A 636 40.86 -20.80 32.11
N ARG A 637 40.72 -20.69 33.43
CA ARG A 637 41.20 -21.68 34.41
C ARG A 637 40.48 -23.03 34.34
N ARG A 638 39.35 -23.10 33.64
CA ARG A 638 38.47 -24.27 33.68
C ARG A 638 39.04 -25.42 32.84
N GLU A 639 39.27 -26.56 33.47
CA GLU A 639 39.69 -27.77 32.76
C GLU A 639 38.65 -28.20 31.73
N GLY A 640 39.11 -28.51 30.51
CA GLY A 640 38.25 -29.00 29.43
C GLY A 640 37.38 -27.93 28.76
N LEU A 641 37.75 -26.65 28.84
CA LEU A 641 37.11 -25.58 28.07
C LEU A 641 37.25 -25.88 26.56
N PRO A 642 36.17 -25.76 25.74
CA PRO A 642 36.28 -25.96 24.31
C PRO A 642 37.27 -24.96 23.68
N SER A 643 38.15 -25.43 22.79
CA SER A 643 39.23 -24.61 22.20
C SER A 643 38.73 -23.31 21.57
N LEU A 644 37.62 -23.35 20.83
CA LEU A 644 37.03 -22.15 20.21
C LEU A 644 36.51 -21.12 21.22
N VAL A 645 36.07 -21.58 22.41
CA VAL A 645 35.63 -20.69 23.50
C VAL A 645 36.84 -20.08 24.19
N GLU A 646 37.91 -20.86 24.36
CA GLU A 646 39.20 -20.40 24.86
C GLU A 646 39.79 -19.31 23.96
N ASP A 647 39.76 -19.52 22.64
CA ASP A 647 40.23 -18.55 21.65
C ASP A 647 39.44 -17.22 21.72
N GLU A 648 38.11 -17.29 21.79
CA GLU A 648 37.26 -16.10 21.94
C GLU A 648 37.54 -15.36 23.26
N ALA A 649 37.83 -16.08 24.34
CA ALA A 649 38.18 -15.49 25.64
C ALA A 649 39.50 -14.68 25.55
N TYR A 650 40.53 -15.18 24.87
CA TYR A 650 41.78 -14.42 24.67
C TYR A 650 41.58 -13.20 23.76
N LEU A 651 40.78 -13.32 22.69
CA LEU A 651 40.44 -12.18 21.83
C LEU A 651 39.68 -11.11 22.60
N SER A 652 38.77 -11.53 23.49
CA SER A 652 38.03 -10.63 24.39
C SER A 652 38.96 -9.95 25.42
N LEU A 653 39.91 -10.68 26.01
CA LEU A 653 40.93 -10.09 26.88
C LEU A 653 41.79 -9.06 26.12
N ALA A 654 42.20 -9.37 24.89
CA ALA A 654 42.95 -8.43 24.06
C ALA A 654 42.17 -7.14 23.78
N SER A 655 40.86 -7.24 23.53
CA SER A 655 39.94 -6.10 23.38
C SER A 655 39.85 -5.27 24.67
N MET A 656 39.74 -5.93 25.84
CA MET A 656 39.70 -5.24 27.13
C MET A 656 41.04 -4.56 27.49
N MET A 657 42.15 -5.13 27.05
CA MET A 657 43.51 -4.57 27.20
C MET A 657 43.89 -3.58 26.09
N LYS A 658 42.97 -3.28 25.15
CA LYS A 658 43.17 -2.38 24.00
C LYS A 658 44.33 -2.77 23.07
N VAL A 659 44.56 -4.06 22.92
CA VAL A 659 45.60 -4.61 22.02
C VAL A 659 44.99 -5.41 20.85
N GLU A 660 43.69 -5.30 20.60
CA GLU A 660 42.98 -6.13 19.60
C GLU A 660 43.51 -6.00 18.16
N GLY A 661 43.94 -4.79 17.77
CA GLY A 661 44.17 -4.44 16.35
C GLY A 661 45.26 -5.25 15.65
N GLY A 662 46.26 -5.73 16.40
CA GLY A 662 47.29 -6.64 15.89
C GLY A 662 47.24 -8.04 16.50
N PHE A 663 46.62 -8.20 17.67
CA PHE A 663 46.60 -9.47 18.38
C PHE A 663 45.89 -10.56 17.58
N TYR A 664 44.76 -10.24 16.93
CA TYR A 664 44.02 -11.23 16.12
C TYR A 664 44.91 -11.90 15.07
N PHE A 665 45.66 -11.12 14.29
CA PHE A 665 46.52 -11.65 13.23
C PHE A 665 47.69 -12.46 13.79
N ALA A 666 48.31 -12.00 14.89
CA ALA A 666 49.39 -12.71 15.54
C ALA A 666 48.91 -14.03 16.16
N TYR A 667 47.72 -14.02 16.78
CA TYR A 667 47.10 -15.18 17.40
C TYR A 667 46.61 -16.21 16.37
N ASP A 668 46.03 -15.75 15.26
CA ASP A 668 45.65 -16.62 14.12
C ASP A 668 46.89 -17.31 13.52
N ARG A 669 47.97 -16.54 13.30
CA ARG A 669 49.27 -17.08 12.86
C ARG A 669 49.79 -18.13 13.83
N PHE A 670 49.70 -17.87 15.14
CA PHE A 670 50.10 -18.81 16.19
C PHE A 670 49.28 -20.11 16.18
N LYS A 671 47.98 -20.06 15.88
CA LYS A 671 47.10 -21.23 15.85
C LYS A 671 47.22 -22.03 14.56
N ASN A 672 47.41 -21.37 13.42
CA ASN A 672 47.28 -21.97 12.09
C ASN A 672 48.62 -22.24 11.39
N GLU A 673 49.67 -21.45 11.65
CA GLU A 673 50.99 -21.68 11.06
C GLU A 673 51.84 -22.52 12.01
N ALA A 674 52.26 -23.73 11.58
CA ALA A 674 53.19 -24.60 12.31
C ALA A 674 54.63 -24.04 12.39
N ARG A 675 54.80 -22.72 12.38
CA ARG A 675 56.10 -22.06 12.58
C ARG A 675 56.40 -21.96 14.06
N ASP A 676 57.69 -22.03 14.39
CA ASP A 676 58.18 -21.81 15.74
C ASP A 676 57.64 -20.47 16.28
N THR A 677 56.92 -20.53 17.41
CA THR A 677 56.29 -19.37 18.07
C THR A 677 57.32 -18.26 18.35
N GLY A 678 58.60 -18.62 18.53
CA GLY A 678 59.70 -17.67 18.66
C GLY A 678 59.91 -16.78 17.42
N SER A 679 59.63 -17.26 16.20
CA SER A 679 59.76 -16.47 14.97
C SER A 679 58.75 -15.32 14.93
N ILE A 680 57.51 -15.57 15.36
CA ILE A 680 56.44 -14.56 15.42
C ILE A 680 56.86 -13.44 16.38
N PHE A 681 57.36 -13.78 17.57
CA PHE A 681 57.82 -12.79 18.55
C PHE A 681 59.11 -12.08 18.13
N THR A 682 60.00 -12.74 17.39
CA THR A 682 61.20 -12.10 16.85
C THR A 682 60.83 -10.98 15.89
N ASP A 683 59.93 -11.26 14.93
CA ASP A 683 59.40 -10.27 13.99
C ASP A 683 58.75 -9.08 14.75
N MET A 684 57.88 -9.38 15.71
CA MET A 684 57.16 -8.36 16.50
C MET A 684 58.09 -7.49 17.36
N LEU A 685 59.11 -8.09 17.97
CA LEU A 685 60.09 -7.37 18.79
C LEU A 685 60.98 -6.47 17.93
N ASP A 686 61.41 -6.93 16.76
CA ASP A 686 62.23 -6.13 15.85
C ASP A 686 61.44 -4.92 15.31
N GLU A 687 60.15 -5.09 15.02
CA GLU A 687 59.24 -3.99 14.70
C GLU A 687 59.08 -3.03 15.89
N ALA A 688 58.87 -3.54 17.10
CA ALA A 688 58.71 -2.73 18.30
C ALA A 688 59.95 -1.90 18.62
N PHE A 689 61.15 -2.48 18.50
CA PHE A 689 62.43 -1.78 18.69
C PHE A 689 62.67 -0.72 17.62
N ALA A 690 62.32 -1.01 16.36
CA ALA A 690 62.41 -0.04 15.28
C ALA A 690 61.48 1.17 15.53
N LYS A 691 60.22 0.92 15.93
CA LYS A 691 59.23 1.97 16.23
C LYS A 691 59.67 2.87 17.40
N ARG A 692 60.30 2.29 18.43
CA ARG A 692 60.79 3.01 19.62
C ARG A 692 62.18 3.59 19.47
N LYS A 693 62.92 3.25 18.41
CA LYS A 693 64.35 3.56 18.22
C LYS A 693 65.20 3.17 19.43
N LYS A 694 64.84 2.09 20.10
CA LYS A 694 65.50 1.57 21.32
C LYS A 694 65.53 0.05 21.25
N SER A 695 66.72 -0.53 21.25
CA SER A 695 66.92 -1.98 21.35
C SER A 695 67.07 -2.41 22.80
N ASP A 696 66.41 -3.49 23.18
CA ASP A 696 66.50 -4.08 24.51
C ASP A 696 66.72 -5.59 24.38
N LEU A 697 68.00 -5.99 24.35
CA LEU A 697 68.41 -7.39 24.14
C LEU A 697 68.01 -8.29 25.31
N GLU A 698 67.94 -7.72 26.52
CA GLU A 698 67.51 -8.43 27.73
C GLU A 698 66.00 -8.70 27.65
N PHE A 699 65.19 -7.70 27.31
CA PHE A 699 63.76 -7.89 27.06
C PHE A 699 63.47 -8.89 25.93
N LYS A 700 64.21 -8.82 24.82
CA LYS A 700 64.09 -9.79 23.72
C LYS A 700 64.34 -11.22 24.20
N LYS A 701 65.37 -11.42 25.03
CA LYS A 701 65.69 -12.72 25.62
C LYS A 701 64.56 -13.20 26.52
N ILE A 702 64.08 -12.35 27.45
CA ILE A 702 63.00 -12.67 28.40
C ILE A 702 61.73 -13.16 27.68
N ILE A 703 61.28 -12.44 26.65
CA ILE A 703 60.07 -12.83 25.88
C ILE A 703 60.27 -14.17 25.17
N LEU A 704 61.41 -14.36 24.51
CA LEU A 704 61.69 -15.59 23.76
C LEU A 704 61.88 -16.82 24.66
N THR A 705 62.46 -16.67 25.86
CA THR A 705 62.62 -17.77 26.81
C THR A 705 61.31 -18.13 27.53
N PHE A 706 60.46 -17.15 27.80
CA PHE A 706 59.18 -17.38 28.48
C PHE A 706 58.16 -18.03 27.56
N ILE A 707 58.08 -17.61 26.29
CA ILE A 707 57.16 -18.24 25.33
C ILE A 707 57.54 -19.69 25.01
N SER A 708 58.83 -20.04 25.07
CA SER A 708 59.30 -21.41 24.85
C SER A 708 59.03 -22.30 26.07
N GLU A 709 59.42 -21.86 27.27
CA GLU A 709 59.37 -22.67 28.49
C GLU A 709 58.69 -21.93 29.64
N ALA A 710 57.66 -22.55 30.23
CA ALA A 710 56.86 -21.94 31.29
C ALA A 710 57.67 -21.74 32.59
N SER A 711 58.72 -22.54 32.81
CA SER A 711 59.61 -22.45 33.97
C SER A 711 60.51 -21.21 34.01
N ASN A 712 60.53 -20.40 32.94
CA ASN A 712 61.31 -19.17 32.84
C ASN A 712 60.45 -17.91 33.13
N ASP A 713 59.44 -18.06 33.99
CA ASP A 713 58.50 -16.99 34.37
C ASP A 713 59.12 -15.90 35.25
N THR A 714 60.17 -16.23 36.01
CA THR A 714 60.73 -15.36 37.05
C THR A 714 61.28 -14.05 36.49
N GLU A 715 62.05 -14.10 35.38
CA GLU A 715 62.57 -12.88 34.73
C GLU A 715 61.46 -12.06 34.06
N PHE A 716 60.43 -12.74 33.52
CA PHE A 716 59.27 -12.10 32.90
C PHE A 716 58.39 -11.36 33.93
N ILE A 717 58.11 -12.00 35.06
CA ILE A 717 57.39 -11.39 36.19
C ILE A 717 58.16 -10.19 36.71
N LYS A 718 59.49 -10.32 36.90
CA LYS A 718 60.33 -9.22 37.38
C LYS A 718 60.30 -8.01 36.44
N TRP A 719 60.39 -8.23 35.13
CA TRP A 719 60.27 -7.15 34.13
C TRP A 719 58.94 -6.40 34.26
N PHE A 720 57.84 -7.13 34.49
CA PHE A 720 56.53 -6.55 34.70
C PHE A 720 56.39 -5.81 36.04
N LEU A 721 57.00 -6.31 37.12
CA LEU A 721 57.01 -5.65 38.43
C LEU A 721 57.81 -4.32 38.38
N ASP A 722 58.95 -4.31 37.69
CA ASP A 722 59.77 -3.09 37.48
C ASP A 722 59.02 -2.03 36.64
N LEU A 723 58.10 -2.47 35.79
CA LEU A 723 57.19 -1.60 35.05
C LEU A 723 56.02 -1.11 35.92
N ALA A 724 55.46 -2.01 36.74
CA ALA A 724 54.35 -1.73 37.67
C ALA A 724 54.70 -0.66 38.71
N GLU A 725 55.95 -0.61 39.17
CA GLU A 725 56.44 0.43 40.09
C GLU A 725 56.35 1.85 39.51
N LYS A 726 56.26 1.99 38.18
CA LYS A 726 56.27 3.29 37.49
C LYS A 726 54.86 3.79 37.19
N PHE A 727 54.00 2.96 36.58
CA PHE A 727 52.60 3.26 36.27
C PHE A 727 51.83 1.95 36.08
N LEU A 728 50.73 1.74 36.83
CA LEU A 728 49.88 0.56 36.68
C LEU A 728 48.39 0.91 36.79
N GLY A 729 47.65 0.69 35.71
CA GLY A 729 46.20 0.75 35.68
C GLY A 729 45.56 -0.47 36.35
N VAL A 730 44.27 -0.38 36.65
CA VAL A 730 43.56 -1.39 37.43
C VAL A 730 43.45 -2.71 36.66
N ASN A 731 43.21 -2.66 35.35
CA ASN A 731 43.11 -3.87 34.52
C ASN A 731 44.48 -4.56 34.37
N SER A 732 45.53 -3.76 34.19
CA SER A 732 46.91 -4.26 34.15
C SER A 732 47.33 -4.92 35.46
N ALA A 733 46.94 -4.35 36.61
CA ALA A 733 47.16 -4.92 37.94
C ALA A 733 46.44 -6.26 38.14
N LEU A 734 45.19 -6.36 37.69
CA LEU A 734 44.40 -7.58 37.79
C LEU A 734 45.03 -8.70 36.96
N LEU A 735 45.43 -8.43 35.71
CA LEU A 735 46.08 -9.41 34.86
C LEU A 735 47.44 -9.84 35.44
N LEU A 736 48.20 -8.90 36.01
CA LEU A 736 49.48 -9.18 36.68
C LEU A 736 49.35 -10.14 37.86
N SER A 737 48.29 -10.01 38.66
CA SER A 737 48.07 -10.92 39.79
C SER A 737 47.88 -12.39 39.36
N VAL A 738 47.49 -12.60 38.10
CA VAL A 738 47.22 -13.92 37.51
C VAL A 738 48.48 -14.50 36.84
N ILE A 739 49.49 -13.70 36.51
CA ILE A 739 50.77 -14.20 35.99
C ILE A 739 51.48 -15.08 37.03
N MET A 740 51.17 -14.92 38.32
CA MET A 740 51.69 -15.78 39.40
C MET A 740 50.97 -17.13 39.53
N ASP A 741 49.95 -17.38 38.70
CA ASP A 741 49.19 -18.63 38.68
C ASP A 741 49.86 -19.67 37.78
N VAL A 742 50.54 -20.64 38.40
CA VAL A 742 51.36 -21.66 37.71
C VAL A 742 50.53 -22.46 36.70
N ASP A 743 49.28 -22.78 37.03
CA ASP A 743 48.41 -23.61 36.18
C ASP A 743 48.08 -22.88 34.88
N MET A 744 47.79 -21.57 34.97
CA MET A 744 47.53 -20.72 33.81
C MET A 744 48.78 -20.51 32.94
N VAL A 745 49.94 -20.26 33.57
CA VAL A 745 51.22 -20.01 32.85
C VAL A 745 51.69 -21.23 32.05
N THR A 746 51.31 -22.45 32.44
CA THR A 746 51.62 -23.63 31.64
C THR A 746 50.91 -23.63 30.27
N ASN A 747 49.75 -22.97 30.16
CA ASN A 747 48.99 -22.86 28.91
C ASN A 747 49.73 -21.99 27.88
N LYS A 748 50.07 -22.58 26.73
CA LYS A 748 50.80 -21.91 25.66
C LYS A 748 50.03 -20.71 25.06
N SER A 749 48.71 -20.79 24.97
CA SER A 749 47.87 -19.70 24.46
C SER A 749 47.85 -18.51 25.42
N PHE A 750 47.81 -18.76 26.74
CA PHE A 750 47.90 -17.71 27.75
C PHE A 750 49.29 -17.04 27.74
N ARG A 751 50.38 -17.81 27.67
CA ARG A 751 51.74 -17.26 27.51
C ARG A 751 51.87 -16.41 26.25
N PHE A 752 51.27 -16.86 25.15
CA PHE A 752 51.25 -16.07 23.91
C PHE A 752 50.57 -14.72 24.12
N PHE A 753 49.39 -14.71 24.75
CA PHE A 753 48.67 -13.47 25.08
C PHE A 753 49.52 -12.55 25.98
N LEU A 754 50.11 -13.06 27.05
CA LEU A 754 50.96 -12.28 27.96
C LEU A 754 52.18 -11.69 27.27
N CYS A 755 52.89 -12.48 26.45
CA CYS A 755 54.04 -12.01 25.69
C CYS A 755 53.64 -10.92 24.69
N TYR A 756 52.51 -11.09 23.99
CA TYR A 756 52.01 -10.09 23.05
C TYR A 756 51.64 -8.79 23.76
N TRP A 757 50.98 -8.89 24.91
CA TRP A 757 50.65 -7.75 25.74
C TRP A 757 51.91 -7.01 26.23
N ALA A 758 52.94 -7.74 26.68
CA ALA A 758 54.23 -7.19 27.10
C ALA A 758 54.93 -6.42 25.96
N VAL A 759 54.99 -7.01 24.75
CA VAL A 759 55.55 -6.35 23.57
C VAL A 759 54.76 -5.10 23.20
N SER A 760 53.42 -5.16 23.29
CA SER A 760 52.55 -4.01 23.03
C SER A 760 52.78 -2.87 24.01
N ILE A 761 52.92 -3.18 25.31
CA ILE A 761 53.27 -2.22 26.36
C ILE A 761 54.66 -1.61 26.12
N PHE A 762 55.65 -2.42 25.75
CA PHE A 762 56.98 -1.91 25.42
C PHE A 762 56.89 -0.89 24.27
N MET A 763 56.08 -1.19 23.25
CA MET A 763 55.83 -0.32 22.11
C MET A 763 55.07 0.97 22.50
N GLU A 764 54.06 0.85 23.37
CA GLU A 764 53.17 1.93 23.81
C GLU A 764 52.90 1.86 25.33
N PRO A 765 53.72 2.51 26.19
CA PRO A 765 53.65 2.38 27.65
C PRO A 765 52.33 2.78 28.28
N LYS A 766 51.57 3.66 27.60
CA LYS A 766 50.24 4.10 28.06
C LYS A 766 49.25 2.94 28.18
N LEU A 767 49.52 1.81 27.52
CA LEU A 767 48.70 0.60 27.66
C LEU A 767 48.82 -0.02 29.07
N ALA A 768 49.91 0.24 29.80
CA ALA A 768 50.06 -0.20 31.19
C ALA A 768 49.21 0.61 32.17
N GLU A 769 48.70 1.78 31.77
CA GLU A 769 47.82 2.65 32.58
C GLU A 769 46.33 2.27 32.47
N ILE A 770 45.99 1.26 31.65
CA ILE A 770 44.64 0.67 31.54
C ILE A 770 44.40 -0.25 32.73
#